data_AF-F8P940-F1
#
_entry.id   AF-F8P940-F1
#
_cell.length_a   1.000
_cell.length_b   1.000
_cell.length_c   1.000
_cell.angle_alpha   90.00
_cell.angle_beta   90.00
_cell.angle_gamma   90.00
#
_symmetry.space_group_name_H-M   'P 1'
#
loop_
_entity.id
_entity.type
_entity.pdbx_description
1 polymer ?
#
loop_
_entity_poly.entity_id
_entity_poly.type
_entity_poly.pdbx_seq_one_letter_code
_entity_poly.pdbx_strand_id
1 'polypeptide(L)'
;MEHESEKIQPTTATYSLMLLAWLRFNPDSETPVNLTIAHNPTKLLTSIIDRQISVSHIVSDRVFTSSEEASQVIKLLSRAAVDLNLSRVVSELGQIEAMATQSPDPLESVPEVTPVMRWKEAVDEDGTVIPSASQEEMPFNLSNLRKHLTQVQLARRVLSEDVAARQKLLEESVYDVAVARLKHEADLFDELGLNNKGLKRADLQRWMWDWHQKLQPRLDAEIQEIIVAEEKAGCSTGAEYCVIDSRGKGTNLGPFLQLVKPSKLSLITILEIMRLNGSGGVSDGMKTARALLTVGRAVENEYKAQMCKRNNIAIPSQSRPGEYGFFTGFGYRDLHARRVTAAKYTMDSEEWTTEWTQLLRVRVGSILVDCLMDVATVTRTAIDKRTQETISEDQPAFYHAYEYVRGQKLGVIRLNPVVADRIAKDGLRETLHPRHLPMLVKPKPWLNYDQGGYLYNKSSAMRFKDSQEQQSYLQHASELGNVELVYAGLDVLGSTPWKINRNVFDVVLTVWNSGERLCKLPPSVFDQPEPEKPDNLSMDIKAKSVYGQRLKAYMQAKANNHSDRCSVNYKIEIARAFLGDTMYLPHNLDFRGRAYPIPPHLNHIGDDLSRGLLMFGEAKPLGERGLRWLKIHLANLYGFDKANFDERVEYVMERLDEVYDSAEKPLEGRRWWTKADDPWQCLATCMELRAALESEDPEAYMSSLPVHQDGTCNGLQHYAALGGDNRGAQQVNLSVTERPSDVYTYVANMVQRQLDEDAANDHKYAKMLQGKVARKVVKQTVMTTVYGVTYIGARDQIERQLKDRKDIPEEECWNAAAYLAKKTLFCIGDLFSGAKAIQTWLNLCARLVAKSIPAERIPEALEAEKTKRRLPVSTNRIRKEQMTSVVWTTPLGLPIVQPYRKVKRKQIMTALQTVYISDPNAPAEVNANKQASAFPPNFIHSLDATHMMLTALECRTQGVTFASVHDSYWTHASSIDQMSEIIRDTFIALHSSDVLGKLYSEFKERYRTHKIPLASLRTGKMMKHLQQVGVSLAREQATGLGDTGLGSLVKVVDKEQIDTGSAKAGPAKRGRKKKSIMEEETVLAEDEDEEDEEEVIDPALQDKFVDLCDVLPPVPKKGDFNVETIKRSQYFFS
;
A
#
# COMPACT_ATOMS: atom_id res chain seq x y z
N MET A 1 -30.19 -47.80 10.27
CA MET A 1 -30.41 -46.81 9.18
C MET A 1 -29.11 -46.18 8.64
N GLU A 2 -28.27 -45.51 9.45
CA GLU A 2 -27.05 -44.81 8.95
C GLU A 2 -25.99 -45.76 8.36
N HIS A 3 -25.77 -46.94 8.95
CA HIS A 3 -24.79 -47.95 8.50
C HIS A 3 -25.24 -48.84 7.33
N GLU A 4 -26.34 -48.51 6.64
CA GLU A 4 -26.95 -49.32 5.56
C GLU A 4 -27.30 -50.77 5.93
N SER A 5 -27.27 -51.12 7.23
CA SER A 5 -27.58 -52.45 7.74
C SER A 5 -29.07 -52.80 7.66
N GLU A 6 -29.93 -51.82 7.37
CA GLU A 6 -31.38 -51.96 7.27
C GLU A 6 -31.85 -51.42 5.92
N LYS A 7 -32.85 -52.07 5.30
CA LYS A 7 -33.42 -51.67 3.99
C LYS A 7 -34.25 -50.36 4.02
N ILE A 8 -34.25 -49.63 5.12
CA ILE A 8 -35.08 -48.43 5.33
C ILE A 8 -34.19 -47.20 5.23
N GLN A 9 -34.52 -46.29 4.32
CA GLN A 9 -33.81 -45.01 4.19
C GLN A 9 -34.38 -43.95 5.15
N PRO A 10 -33.54 -43.20 5.86
CA PRO A 10 -33.98 -42.12 6.74
C PRO A 10 -34.62 -40.98 5.92
N THR A 11 -35.74 -40.46 6.43
CA THR A 11 -36.52 -39.37 5.83
C THR A 11 -36.26 -38.02 6.51
N THR A 12 -36.78 -36.93 5.96
CA THR A 12 -36.75 -35.58 6.58
C THR A 12 -37.23 -35.58 8.04
N ALA A 13 -38.36 -36.24 8.32
CA ALA A 13 -38.90 -36.37 9.67
C ALA A 13 -37.98 -37.18 10.60
N THR A 14 -37.22 -38.14 10.04
CA THR A 14 -36.26 -38.94 10.81
C THR A 14 -35.12 -38.06 11.33
N TYR A 15 -34.51 -37.24 10.47
CA TYR A 15 -33.46 -36.32 10.88
C TYR A 15 -33.97 -35.20 11.80
N SER A 16 -35.20 -34.72 11.57
CA SER A 16 -35.85 -33.73 12.44
C SER A 16 -36.03 -34.26 13.87
N LEU A 17 -36.49 -35.51 14.01
CA LEU A 17 -36.61 -36.20 15.30
C LEU A 17 -35.25 -36.42 15.96
N MET A 18 -34.22 -36.81 15.19
CA MET A 18 -32.87 -37.01 15.72
C MET A 18 -32.26 -35.70 16.25
N LEU A 19 -32.46 -34.59 15.54
CA LEU A 19 -32.00 -33.27 15.97
C LEU A 19 -32.75 -32.78 17.21
N LEU A 20 -34.07 -32.97 17.26
CA LEU A 20 -34.87 -32.64 18.44
C LEU A 20 -34.47 -33.48 19.67
N ALA A 21 -34.21 -34.79 19.47
CA ALA A 21 -33.73 -35.67 20.51
C ALA A 21 -32.35 -35.25 21.01
N TRP A 22 -31.43 -34.89 20.10
CA TRP A 22 -30.13 -34.33 20.49
C TRP A 22 -30.29 -33.05 21.30
N LEU A 23 -31.19 -32.15 20.90
CA LEU A 23 -31.38 -30.88 21.57
C LEU A 23 -31.86 -31.06 23.02
N ARG A 24 -32.77 -32.00 23.26
CA ARG A 24 -33.33 -32.28 24.60
C ARG A 24 -32.41 -33.12 25.50
N PHE A 25 -31.58 -33.98 24.93
CA PHE A 25 -30.84 -35.01 25.67
C PHE A 25 -29.30 -34.95 25.49
N ASN A 26 -28.76 -33.83 25.00
CA ASN A 26 -27.31 -33.65 24.86
C ASN A 26 -26.58 -33.72 26.22
N PRO A 27 -25.23 -33.88 26.23
CA PRO A 27 -24.45 -34.00 27.48
C PRO A 27 -24.58 -32.81 28.44
N ASP A 28 -24.94 -31.63 27.93
CA ASP A 28 -25.09 -30.38 28.67
C ASP A 28 -26.56 -30.05 28.99
N SER A 29 -27.51 -30.94 28.68
CA SER A 29 -28.95 -30.70 28.88
C SER A 29 -29.39 -31.03 30.31
N GLU A 30 -30.58 -30.55 30.71
CA GLU A 30 -31.15 -30.86 32.03
C GLU A 30 -31.39 -32.37 32.27
N THR A 31 -31.48 -33.16 31.18
CA THR A 31 -31.67 -34.62 31.22
C THR A 31 -30.67 -35.32 30.28
N PRO A 32 -29.38 -35.37 30.62
CA PRO A 32 -28.37 -35.89 29.71
C PRO A 32 -28.50 -37.41 29.58
N VAL A 33 -28.61 -37.91 28.35
CA VAL A 33 -28.63 -39.36 28.08
C VAL A 33 -27.27 -39.78 27.52
N ASN A 34 -26.56 -40.63 28.27
CA ASN A 34 -25.21 -41.07 27.91
C ASN A 34 -25.27 -42.14 26.81
N LEU A 35 -25.44 -41.70 25.56
CA LEU A 35 -25.48 -42.56 24.38
C LEU A 35 -24.07 -42.67 23.77
N THR A 36 -23.39 -43.79 24.00
CA THR A 36 -22.09 -44.13 23.39
C THR A 36 -22.08 -44.15 21.85
N ILE A 37 -23.26 -44.11 21.21
CA ILE A 37 -23.46 -44.19 19.75
C ILE A 37 -24.03 -42.88 19.17
N ALA A 38 -24.35 -41.87 19.99
CA ALA A 38 -25.03 -40.68 19.50
C ALA A 38 -24.17 -39.89 18.49
N HIS A 39 -24.77 -39.62 17.32
CA HIS A 39 -24.11 -38.89 16.25
C HIS A 39 -24.10 -37.40 16.61
N ASN A 40 -22.90 -36.80 16.64
CA ASN A 40 -22.74 -35.37 16.79
C ASN A 40 -23.48 -34.65 15.63
N PRO A 41 -24.13 -33.49 15.88
CA PRO A 41 -24.63 -32.56 14.87
C PRO A 41 -23.81 -32.46 13.58
N THR A 42 -22.47 -32.43 13.69
CA THR A 42 -21.57 -32.41 12.52
C THR A 42 -21.72 -33.65 11.64
N LYS A 43 -21.78 -34.85 12.25
CA LYS A 43 -21.97 -36.12 11.53
C LYS A 43 -23.37 -36.21 10.93
N LEU A 44 -24.39 -35.77 11.67
CA LEU A 44 -25.77 -35.74 11.17
C LEU A 44 -25.87 -34.84 9.94
N LEU A 45 -25.24 -33.66 9.96
CA LEU A 45 -25.23 -32.75 8.83
C LEU A 45 -24.49 -33.34 7.62
N THR A 46 -23.37 -34.03 7.82
CA THR A 46 -22.68 -34.76 6.74
C THR A 46 -23.60 -35.82 6.11
N SER A 47 -24.28 -36.64 6.93
CA SER A 47 -25.23 -37.66 6.45
C SER A 47 -26.44 -37.07 5.72
N ILE A 48 -26.94 -35.90 6.15
CA ILE A 48 -28.02 -35.16 5.47
C ILE A 48 -27.58 -34.74 4.06
N ILE A 49 -26.37 -34.18 3.94
CA ILE A 49 -25.82 -33.65 2.69
C ILE A 49 -25.45 -34.77 1.72
N ASP A 50 -24.78 -35.82 2.19
CA ASP A 50 -24.38 -36.97 1.36
C ASP A 50 -25.60 -37.66 0.75
N ARG A 51 -26.74 -37.63 1.45
CA ARG A 51 -28.03 -38.17 0.99
C ARG A 51 -28.90 -37.15 0.23
N GLN A 52 -28.38 -35.94 -0.01
CA GLN A 52 -29.07 -34.87 -0.74
C GLN A 52 -30.44 -34.48 -0.14
N ILE A 53 -30.59 -34.58 1.19
CA ILE A 53 -31.81 -34.18 1.88
C ILE A 53 -31.76 -32.67 2.15
N SER A 54 -32.84 -31.97 1.79
CA SER A 54 -32.91 -30.50 1.95
C SER A 54 -32.96 -30.10 3.42
N VAL A 55 -32.01 -29.26 3.85
CA VAL A 55 -31.92 -28.75 5.22
C VAL A 55 -33.12 -27.86 5.54
N SER A 56 -33.61 -27.09 4.57
CA SER A 56 -34.85 -26.31 4.70
C SER A 56 -36.08 -27.16 5.04
N HIS A 57 -36.21 -28.34 4.45
CA HIS A 57 -37.33 -29.23 4.73
C HIS A 57 -37.24 -29.88 6.12
N ILE A 58 -36.03 -30.11 6.62
CA ILE A 58 -35.82 -30.64 7.97
C ILE A 58 -36.30 -29.62 9.00
N VAL A 59 -35.82 -28.38 8.89
CA VAL A 59 -36.14 -27.32 9.86
C VAL A 59 -37.62 -26.91 9.82
N SER A 60 -38.28 -27.04 8.68
CA SER A 60 -39.72 -26.73 8.51
C SER A 60 -40.66 -27.93 8.76
N ASP A 61 -40.13 -29.08 9.21
CA ASP A 61 -40.92 -30.27 9.49
C ASP A 61 -41.85 -30.04 10.70
N ARG A 62 -43.04 -30.68 10.66
CA ARG A 62 -44.07 -30.60 11.71
C ARG A 62 -43.62 -31.21 13.04
N VAL A 63 -42.50 -31.92 13.06
CA VAL A 63 -41.87 -32.44 14.30
C VAL A 63 -41.52 -31.32 15.28
N PHE A 64 -41.15 -30.12 14.79
CA PHE A 64 -40.90 -28.97 15.65
C PHE A 64 -42.21 -28.32 16.07
N THR A 65 -42.53 -28.42 17.36
CA THR A 65 -43.80 -27.93 17.92
C THR A 65 -43.76 -26.46 18.32
N SER A 66 -42.57 -25.89 18.49
CA SER A 66 -42.36 -24.49 18.85
C SER A 66 -41.36 -23.80 17.91
N SER A 67 -41.54 -22.49 17.70
CA SER A 67 -40.62 -21.65 16.93
C SER A 67 -39.24 -21.56 17.59
N GLU A 68 -39.17 -21.70 18.92
CA GLU A 68 -37.93 -21.65 19.69
C GLU A 68 -37.08 -22.90 19.48
N GLU A 69 -37.70 -24.09 19.45
CA GLU A 69 -37.00 -25.35 19.10
C GLU A 69 -36.41 -25.30 17.68
N ALA A 70 -37.16 -24.76 16.71
CA ALA A 70 -36.69 -24.60 15.34
C ALA A 70 -35.47 -23.65 15.25
N SER A 71 -35.52 -22.49 15.92
CA SER A 71 -34.39 -21.54 15.96
C SER A 71 -33.14 -22.13 16.62
N GLN A 72 -33.31 -22.91 17.69
CA GLN A 72 -32.17 -23.59 18.34
C GLN A 72 -31.55 -24.68 17.44
N VAL A 73 -32.37 -25.42 16.68
CA VAL A 73 -31.87 -26.38 15.67
C VAL A 73 -31.16 -25.66 14.52
N ILE A 74 -31.69 -24.52 14.05
CA ILE A 74 -31.05 -23.69 13.01
C ILE A 74 -29.66 -23.23 13.46
N LYS A 75 -29.53 -22.74 14.70
CA LYS A 75 -28.23 -22.35 15.30
C LYS A 75 -27.26 -23.52 15.38
N LEU A 76 -27.73 -24.68 15.82
CA LEU A 76 -26.93 -25.90 15.97
C LEU A 76 -26.44 -26.44 14.61
N LEU A 77 -27.32 -26.51 13.61
CA LEU A 77 -26.95 -26.91 12.25
C LEU A 77 -26.01 -25.90 11.60
N SER A 78 -26.16 -24.60 11.89
CA SER A 78 -25.28 -23.57 11.36
C SER A 78 -23.88 -23.63 11.94
N ARG A 79 -23.73 -23.90 13.24
CA ARG A 79 -22.41 -24.18 13.84
C ARG A 79 -21.75 -25.39 13.20
N ALA A 80 -22.50 -26.49 13.05
CA ALA A 80 -22.01 -27.69 12.37
C ALA A 80 -21.62 -27.42 10.90
N ALA A 81 -22.38 -26.57 10.20
CA ALA A 81 -22.09 -26.17 8.82
C ALA A 81 -20.81 -25.34 8.74
N VAL A 82 -20.58 -24.43 9.70
CA VAL A 82 -19.32 -23.66 9.79
C VAL A 82 -18.13 -24.58 10.05
N ASP A 83 -18.25 -25.57 10.94
CA ASP A 83 -17.18 -26.53 11.23
C ASP A 83 -16.80 -27.37 10.00
N LEU A 84 -17.80 -27.72 9.17
CA LEU A 84 -17.63 -28.45 7.91
C LEU A 84 -17.28 -27.56 6.71
N ASN A 85 -17.15 -26.24 6.89
CA ASN A 85 -16.88 -25.26 5.83
C ASN A 85 -17.97 -25.23 4.74
N LEU A 86 -19.25 -25.28 5.14
CA LEU A 86 -20.42 -25.31 4.27
C LEU A 86 -21.16 -23.96 4.28
N SER A 87 -20.52 -22.94 3.69
CA SER A 87 -21.02 -21.55 3.62
C SER A 87 -22.43 -21.41 3.01
N ARG A 88 -22.76 -22.26 2.02
CA ARG A 88 -24.08 -22.30 1.37
C ARG A 88 -25.20 -22.71 2.33
N VAL A 89 -24.95 -23.71 3.18
CA VAL A 89 -25.95 -24.22 4.13
C VAL A 89 -26.25 -23.17 5.21
N VAL A 90 -25.23 -22.44 5.67
CA VAL A 90 -25.42 -21.32 6.61
C VAL A 90 -26.28 -20.21 6.00
N SER A 91 -26.07 -19.91 4.71
CA SER A 91 -26.86 -18.90 4.00
C SER A 91 -28.33 -19.34 3.84
N GLU A 92 -28.58 -20.61 3.51
CA GLU A 92 -29.93 -21.19 3.44
C GLU A 92 -30.63 -21.15 4.81
N LEU A 93 -29.93 -21.55 5.87
CA LEU A 93 -30.41 -21.47 7.26
C LEU A 93 -30.73 -20.04 7.68
N GLY A 94 -29.94 -19.05 7.25
CA GLY A 94 -30.21 -17.64 7.51
C GLY A 94 -31.41 -17.07 6.76
N GLN A 95 -31.68 -17.56 5.55
CA GLN A 95 -32.91 -17.21 4.83
C GLN A 95 -34.15 -17.81 5.50
N ILE A 96 -34.04 -19.02 6.05
CA ILE A 96 -35.14 -19.65 6.78
C ILE A 96 -35.43 -18.88 8.08
N GLU A 97 -34.40 -18.56 8.86
CA GLU A 97 -34.54 -17.75 10.07
C GLU A 97 -35.15 -16.37 9.72
N ALA A 98 -34.69 -15.75 8.64
CA ALA A 98 -35.24 -14.48 8.14
C ALA A 98 -36.75 -14.53 7.83
N MET A 99 -37.26 -15.68 7.40
CA MET A 99 -38.68 -15.88 7.09
C MET A 99 -39.48 -16.34 8.33
N ALA A 100 -38.83 -17.05 9.25
CA ALA A 100 -39.47 -17.70 10.39
C ALA A 100 -39.59 -16.78 11.62
N THR A 101 -38.61 -15.91 11.85
CA THR A 101 -38.49 -15.12 13.08
C THR A 101 -38.71 -13.63 12.78
N GLN A 102 -39.59 -12.96 13.55
CA GLN A 102 -39.72 -11.49 13.58
C GLN A 102 -38.57 -10.82 14.36
N SER A 103 -37.37 -11.40 14.33
CA SER A 103 -36.20 -10.75 14.94
C SER A 103 -35.93 -9.46 14.17
N PRO A 104 -35.88 -8.28 14.82
CA PRO A 104 -35.69 -7.02 14.12
C PRO A 104 -34.37 -7.05 13.35
N ASP A 105 -34.41 -6.84 12.03
CA ASP A 105 -33.19 -6.73 11.25
C ASP A 105 -32.51 -5.39 11.62
N PRO A 106 -31.24 -5.41 12.05
CA PRO A 106 -30.49 -4.19 12.34
C PRO A 106 -30.51 -3.17 11.18
N LEU A 107 -30.74 -3.65 9.95
CA LEU A 107 -30.80 -2.87 8.72
C LEU A 107 -32.22 -2.62 8.19
N GLU A 108 -33.29 -3.07 8.86
CA GLU A 108 -34.68 -2.93 8.36
C GLU A 108 -35.06 -1.47 8.08
N SER A 109 -34.54 -0.56 8.90
CA SER A 109 -34.75 0.89 8.81
C SER A 109 -33.77 1.61 7.89
N VAL A 110 -32.78 0.91 7.32
CA VAL A 110 -31.68 1.51 6.56
C VAL A 110 -31.92 1.33 5.06
N PRO A 111 -32.10 2.41 4.28
CA PRO A 111 -32.30 2.32 2.84
C PRO A 111 -31.18 1.53 2.15
N GLU A 112 -31.52 0.92 1.01
CA GLU A 112 -30.48 0.33 0.17
C GLU A 112 -29.61 1.44 -0.45
N VAL A 113 -28.33 1.14 -0.60
CA VAL A 113 -27.39 2.01 -1.31
C VAL A 113 -27.79 2.00 -2.78
N THR A 114 -27.92 3.16 -3.42
CA THR A 114 -28.11 3.21 -4.87
C THR A 114 -26.80 2.77 -5.54
N PRO A 115 -26.78 1.65 -6.27
CA PRO A 115 -25.56 1.20 -6.93
C PRO A 115 -25.10 2.23 -7.95
N VAL A 116 -23.78 2.36 -8.14
CA VAL A 116 -23.28 3.02 -9.35
C VAL A 116 -23.72 2.18 -10.53
N MET A 117 -24.70 2.67 -11.27
CA MET A 117 -25.22 2.00 -12.45
C MET A 117 -24.34 2.26 -13.65
N ARG A 118 -24.41 1.33 -14.59
CA ARG A 118 -23.76 1.44 -15.87
C ARG A 118 -24.80 1.26 -16.98
N TRP A 119 -24.73 2.14 -17.97
CA TRP A 119 -25.67 2.11 -19.09
C TRP A 119 -25.49 0.86 -19.95
N LYS A 120 -26.57 0.09 -20.10
CA LYS A 120 -26.73 -1.01 -21.04
C LYS A 120 -27.76 -0.58 -22.07
N GLU A 121 -27.41 -0.49 -23.35
CA GLU A 121 -28.44 -0.18 -24.35
C GLU A 121 -29.40 -1.42 -24.43
N ALA A 122 -30.71 -1.24 -24.61
CA ALA A 122 -31.63 -2.38 -24.74
C ALA A 122 -31.55 -2.96 -26.16
N VAL A 123 -31.91 -4.23 -26.28
CA VAL A 123 -31.83 -4.99 -27.52
C VAL A 123 -33.19 -5.66 -27.74
N ASP A 124 -33.77 -5.52 -28.94
CA ASP A 124 -34.98 -6.26 -29.34
C ASP A 124 -34.69 -7.78 -29.47
N GLU A 125 -35.74 -8.59 -29.61
CA GLU A 125 -35.65 -10.06 -29.85
C GLU A 125 -34.73 -10.42 -31.04
N ASP A 126 -34.55 -9.50 -32.00
CA ASP A 126 -33.67 -9.64 -33.17
C ASP A 126 -32.23 -9.14 -32.98
N GLY A 127 -31.84 -8.65 -31.79
CA GLY A 127 -30.46 -8.23 -31.52
C GLY A 127 -30.12 -6.78 -31.96
N THR A 128 -31.12 -6.00 -32.38
CA THR A 128 -30.97 -4.58 -32.76
C THR A 128 -31.03 -3.67 -31.53
N VAL A 129 -30.12 -2.71 -31.43
CA VAL A 129 -30.11 -1.72 -30.34
C VAL A 129 -31.32 -0.80 -30.48
N ILE A 130 -32.21 -0.80 -29.49
CA ILE A 130 -33.34 0.13 -29.44
C ILE A 130 -32.82 1.47 -28.89
N PRO A 131 -32.74 2.56 -29.68
CA PRO A 131 -32.15 3.81 -29.21
C PRO A 131 -32.95 4.48 -28.08
N SER A 132 -34.24 4.13 -27.94
CA SER A 132 -35.18 4.71 -26.97
C SER A 132 -35.30 3.93 -25.66
N ALA A 133 -34.68 2.76 -25.54
CA ALA A 133 -34.68 1.96 -24.32
C ALA A 133 -33.22 1.65 -23.97
N SER A 134 -32.62 2.38 -23.05
CA SER A 134 -31.37 1.96 -22.41
C SER A 134 -31.72 1.57 -20.98
N GLN A 135 -31.30 0.38 -20.56
CA GLN A 135 -31.50 -0.13 -19.22
C GLN A 135 -30.23 0.08 -18.40
N GLU A 136 -30.39 0.51 -17.16
CA GLU A 136 -29.28 0.63 -16.23
C GLU A 136 -28.94 -0.74 -15.63
N GLU A 137 -27.68 -1.17 -15.71
CA GLU A 137 -27.20 -2.43 -15.15
C GLU A 137 -26.13 -2.18 -14.08
N MET A 138 -26.21 -2.92 -12.97
CA MET A 138 -25.22 -2.84 -11.91
C MET A 138 -23.90 -3.49 -12.35
N PRO A 139 -22.74 -2.83 -12.15
CA PRO A 139 -21.45 -3.43 -12.38
C PRO A 139 -21.33 -4.73 -11.57
N PHE A 140 -20.91 -5.79 -12.26
CA PHE A 140 -20.89 -7.16 -11.72
C PHE A 140 -20.15 -7.27 -10.37
N ASN A 141 -19.16 -6.41 -10.15
CA ASN A 141 -18.30 -6.53 -8.99
C ASN A 141 -18.88 -5.88 -7.76
N LEU A 142 -19.66 -4.82 -7.98
CA LEU A 142 -20.54 -4.30 -6.97
C LEU A 142 -21.64 -5.32 -6.65
N SER A 143 -22.21 -5.99 -7.65
CA SER A 143 -23.23 -7.02 -7.40
C SER A 143 -22.65 -8.23 -6.66
N ASN A 144 -21.41 -8.62 -6.95
CA ASN A 144 -20.68 -9.65 -6.22
C ASN A 144 -20.31 -9.25 -4.80
N LEU A 145 -19.81 -8.02 -4.61
CA LEU A 145 -19.60 -7.46 -3.29
C LEU A 145 -20.90 -7.53 -2.49
N ARG A 146 -22.02 -7.05 -3.05
CA ARG A 146 -23.33 -7.10 -2.42
C ARG A 146 -23.72 -8.53 -2.06
N LYS A 147 -23.62 -9.50 -2.99
CA LYS A 147 -23.90 -10.91 -2.71
C LYS A 147 -23.07 -11.44 -1.52
N HIS A 148 -21.78 -11.15 -1.48
CA HIS A 148 -20.91 -11.56 -0.38
C HIS A 148 -21.29 -10.87 0.94
N LEU A 149 -21.54 -9.56 0.92
CA LEU A 149 -22.00 -8.82 2.10
C LEU A 149 -23.38 -9.29 2.56
N THR A 150 -24.28 -9.70 1.66
CA THR A 150 -25.56 -10.33 1.99
C THR A 150 -25.37 -11.69 2.66
N GLN A 151 -24.40 -12.50 2.24
CA GLN A 151 -24.06 -13.74 2.95
C GLN A 151 -23.59 -13.45 4.38
N VAL A 152 -22.78 -12.40 4.58
CA VAL A 152 -22.35 -11.95 5.91
C VAL A 152 -23.54 -11.49 6.75
N GLN A 153 -24.49 -10.76 6.15
CA GLN A 153 -25.72 -10.31 6.80
C GLN A 153 -26.64 -11.49 7.19
N LEU A 154 -26.81 -12.47 6.31
CA LEU A 154 -27.60 -13.68 6.61
C LEU A 154 -26.95 -14.52 7.70
N ALA A 155 -25.62 -14.67 7.66
CA ALA A 155 -24.88 -15.36 8.71
C ALA A 155 -25.02 -14.66 10.07
N ARG A 156 -25.14 -13.33 10.10
CA ARG A 156 -25.41 -12.57 11.34
C ARG A 156 -26.76 -12.92 11.96
N ARG A 157 -27.79 -13.21 11.17
CA ARG A 157 -29.12 -13.59 11.70
C ARG A 157 -29.08 -14.91 12.44
N VAL A 158 -28.33 -15.88 11.93
CA VAL A 158 -28.24 -17.21 12.54
C VAL A 158 -27.20 -17.30 13.65
N LEU A 159 -26.05 -16.68 13.44
CA LEU A 159 -24.87 -16.77 14.32
C LEU A 159 -24.62 -15.42 15.00
N SER A 160 -25.67 -14.79 15.53
CA SER A 160 -25.59 -13.45 16.12
C SER A 160 -24.55 -13.34 17.25
N GLU A 161 -24.50 -14.32 18.14
CA GLU A 161 -23.58 -14.38 19.28
C GLU A 161 -22.20 -14.98 18.93
N ASP A 162 -22.11 -15.75 17.84
CA ASP A 162 -20.90 -16.49 17.45
C ASP A 162 -20.07 -15.71 16.41
N VAL A 163 -19.45 -14.64 16.89
CA VAL A 163 -18.64 -13.72 16.08
C VAL A 163 -17.43 -14.44 15.45
N ALA A 164 -16.88 -15.46 16.11
CA ALA A 164 -15.75 -16.24 15.62
C ALA A 164 -16.14 -17.10 14.41
N ALA A 165 -17.29 -17.77 14.46
CA ALA A 165 -17.85 -18.51 13.33
C ALA A 165 -18.16 -17.58 12.14
N ARG A 166 -18.72 -16.39 12.41
CA ARG A 166 -18.94 -15.36 11.38
C ARG A 166 -17.65 -14.87 10.72
N GLN A 167 -16.57 -14.68 11.50
CA GLN A 167 -15.25 -14.32 10.95
C GLN A 167 -14.69 -15.43 10.05
N LYS A 168 -14.83 -16.70 10.44
CA LYS A 168 -14.37 -17.83 9.62
C LYS A 168 -15.08 -17.83 8.26
N LEU A 169 -16.40 -17.67 8.26
CA LEU A 169 -17.19 -17.56 7.03
C LEU A 169 -16.76 -16.37 6.17
N LEU A 170 -16.48 -15.21 6.80
CA LEU A 170 -16.01 -14.01 6.09
C LEU A 170 -14.69 -14.29 5.34
N GLU A 171 -13.73 -14.97 5.96
CA GLU A 171 -12.44 -15.28 5.33
C GLU A 171 -12.54 -16.42 4.29
N GLU A 172 -13.39 -17.42 4.52
CA GLU A 172 -13.56 -18.58 3.62
C GLU A 172 -14.37 -18.24 2.36
N SER A 173 -15.44 -17.46 2.50
CA SER A 173 -16.32 -17.11 1.38
C SER A 173 -15.63 -16.30 0.29
N VAL A 174 -14.48 -15.67 0.58
CA VAL A 174 -13.61 -15.04 -0.42
C VAL A 174 -13.21 -16.02 -1.53
N TYR A 175 -12.94 -17.28 -1.19
CA TYR A 175 -12.53 -18.31 -2.15
C TYR A 175 -13.73 -18.91 -2.90
N ASP A 176 -14.83 -19.17 -2.20
CA ASP A 176 -16.05 -19.74 -2.78
C ASP A 176 -16.71 -18.79 -3.79
N VAL A 177 -16.71 -17.47 -3.53
CA VAL A 177 -17.28 -16.47 -4.45
C VAL A 177 -16.50 -16.41 -5.76
N ALA A 178 -15.18 -16.59 -5.71
CA ALA A 178 -14.35 -16.65 -6.92
C ALA A 178 -14.71 -17.86 -7.80
N VAL A 179 -15.05 -18.99 -7.18
CA VAL A 179 -15.45 -20.23 -7.87
C VAL A 179 -16.92 -20.19 -8.33
N ALA A 180 -17.84 -19.68 -7.50
CA ALA A 180 -19.27 -19.60 -7.79
C ALA A 180 -19.58 -18.61 -8.91
N ARG A 181 -18.81 -17.51 -9.02
CA ARG A 181 -18.86 -16.58 -10.16
C ARG A 181 -18.69 -17.30 -11.50
N LEU A 182 -17.69 -18.16 -11.57
CA LEU A 182 -17.36 -18.89 -12.80
C LEU A 182 -18.42 -19.92 -13.19
N LYS A 183 -19.13 -20.49 -12.20
CA LYS A 183 -20.21 -21.44 -12.41
C LYS A 183 -21.53 -20.77 -12.79
N HIS A 184 -21.95 -19.75 -12.05
CA HIS A 184 -23.22 -19.05 -12.29
C HIS A 184 -23.28 -18.41 -13.69
N GLU A 185 -22.15 -17.89 -14.18
CA GLU A 185 -22.08 -17.35 -15.54
C GLU A 185 -22.21 -18.47 -16.57
N ALA A 186 -21.60 -19.65 -16.34
CA ALA A 186 -21.74 -20.81 -17.23
C ALA A 186 -23.19 -21.35 -17.29
N ASP A 187 -23.86 -21.49 -16.14
CA ASP A 187 -25.23 -22.00 -16.06
C ASP A 187 -26.24 -21.04 -16.75
N LEU A 188 -26.04 -19.73 -16.62
CA LEU A 188 -26.87 -18.71 -17.26
C LEU A 188 -26.71 -18.70 -18.80
N PHE A 189 -25.54 -19.12 -19.31
CA PHE A 189 -25.32 -19.34 -20.74
C PHE A 189 -25.94 -20.64 -21.26
N ASP A 190 -26.03 -21.69 -20.43
CA ASP A 190 -26.67 -22.97 -20.78
C ASP A 190 -28.21 -22.86 -20.78
N GLU A 191 -28.80 -22.13 -19.83
CA GLU A 191 -30.25 -21.89 -19.75
C GLU A 191 -30.79 -21.04 -20.92
N LEU A 192 -29.95 -20.21 -21.54
CA LEU A 192 -30.31 -19.34 -22.67
C LEU A 192 -30.34 -20.04 -24.05
N GLY A 193 -30.16 -21.36 -24.13
CA GLY A 193 -30.46 -22.16 -25.34
C GLY A 193 -29.83 -21.63 -26.62
N LEU A 194 -28.49 -21.61 -26.69
CA LEU A 194 -27.75 -20.92 -27.76
C LEU A 194 -27.67 -21.72 -29.07
N ASN A 195 -28.65 -21.52 -29.96
CA ASN A 195 -28.49 -21.76 -31.40
C ASN A 195 -29.03 -20.64 -32.30
N ASN A 196 -29.43 -19.47 -31.77
CA ASN A 196 -29.94 -18.37 -32.61
C ASN A 196 -29.28 -17.00 -32.39
N LYS A 197 -29.24 -16.26 -33.51
CA LYS A 197 -28.36 -15.15 -33.89
C LYS A 197 -28.55 -13.80 -33.17
N GLY A 198 -29.21 -13.76 -32.01
CA GLY A 198 -29.79 -12.52 -31.46
C GLY A 198 -29.22 -11.98 -30.14
N LEU A 199 -27.97 -12.18 -29.74
CA LEU A 199 -27.42 -11.53 -28.52
C LEU A 199 -25.91 -11.23 -28.63
N LYS A 200 -25.56 -10.05 -29.17
CA LYS A 200 -24.17 -9.49 -29.24
C LYS A 200 -23.78 -8.65 -28.01
N ARG A 201 -24.36 -8.95 -26.84
CA ARG A 201 -24.20 -8.10 -25.63
C ARG A 201 -23.66 -8.79 -24.38
N ALA A 202 -23.41 -10.09 -24.40
CA ALA A 202 -22.75 -10.83 -23.30
C ALA A 202 -21.42 -11.45 -23.78
N ASP A 203 -20.74 -10.75 -24.68
CA ASP A 203 -19.68 -11.37 -25.48
C ASP A 203 -18.40 -11.63 -24.68
N LEU A 204 -18.05 -10.81 -23.68
CA LEU A 204 -16.75 -10.94 -23.03
C LEU A 204 -16.60 -12.20 -22.17
N GLN A 205 -17.59 -12.48 -21.31
CA GLN A 205 -17.59 -13.67 -20.45
C GLN A 205 -17.88 -14.93 -21.27
N ARG A 206 -18.73 -14.83 -22.30
CA ARG A 206 -18.91 -15.89 -23.30
C ARG A 206 -17.62 -16.19 -24.03
N TRP A 207 -16.89 -15.18 -24.48
CA TRP A 207 -15.58 -15.33 -25.09
C TRP A 207 -14.60 -15.93 -24.09
N MET A 208 -14.52 -15.44 -22.85
CA MET A 208 -13.65 -16.03 -21.82
C MET A 208 -13.98 -17.50 -21.53
N TRP A 209 -15.25 -17.89 -21.53
CA TRP A 209 -15.68 -19.28 -21.35
C TRP A 209 -15.40 -20.15 -22.58
N ASP A 210 -15.70 -19.65 -23.78
CA ASP A 210 -15.37 -20.31 -25.04
C ASP A 210 -13.85 -20.51 -25.17
N TRP A 211 -13.07 -19.47 -24.85
CA TRP A 211 -11.62 -19.56 -24.74
C TRP A 211 -11.22 -20.55 -23.68
N HIS A 212 -11.88 -20.60 -22.51
CA HIS A 212 -11.58 -21.56 -21.46
C HIS A 212 -11.80 -23.01 -21.93
N GLN A 213 -12.93 -23.29 -22.56
CA GLN A 213 -13.30 -24.60 -23.12
C GLN A 213 -12.35 -25.04 -24.24
N LYS A 214 -11.91 -24.11 -25.09
CA LYS A 214 -10.92 -24.37 -26.16
C LYS A 214 -9.48 -24.50 -25.62
N LEU A 215 -9.14 -23.72 -24.59
CA LEU A 215 -7.80 -23.67 -24.01
C LEU A 215 -7.51 -24.92 -23.16
N GLN A 216 -8.52 -25.50 -22.50
CA GLN A 216 -8.36 -26.74 -21.73
C GLN A 216 -7.73 -27.90 -22.54
N PRO A 217 -8.32 -28.35 -23.66
CA PRO A 217 -7.75 -29.42 -24.47
C PRO A 217 -6.45 -28.98 -25.17
N ARG A 218 -6.33 -27.70 -25.56
CA ARG A 218 -5.10 -27.16 -26.15
C ARG A 218 -3.92 -27.23 -25.18
N LEU A 219 -4.12 -26.86 -23.92
CA LEU A 219 -3.11 -26.94 -22.87
C LEU A 219 -2.77 -28.38 -22.53
N ASP A 220 -3.76 -29.27 -22.46
CA ASP A 220 -3.50 -30.69 -22.21
C ASP A 220 -2.62 -31.28 -23.31
N ALA A 221 -2.94 -31.00 -24.58
CA ALA A 221 -2.11 -31.40 -25.73
C ALA A 221 -0.70 -30.80 -25.67
N GLU A 222 -0.57 -29.49 -25.44
CA GLU A 222 0.74 -28.80 -25.35
C GLU A 222 1.62 -29.39 -24.24
N ILE A 223 1.03 -29.64 -23.07
CA ILE A 223 1.76 -30.18 -21.92
C ILE A 223 2.29 -31.57 -22.27
N GLN A 224 1.46 -32.44 -22.89
CA GLN A 224 1.90 -33.77 -23.34
C GLN A 224 2.98 -33.69 -24.41
N GLU A 225 2.86 -32.78 -25.38
CA GLU A 225 3.88 -32.57 -26.42
C GLU A 225 5.22 -32.11 -25.82
N ILE A 226 5.20 -31.17 -24.86
CA ILE A 226 6.39 -30.70 -24.15
C ILE A 226 7.05 -31.85 -23.39
N ILE A 227 6.27 -32.68 -22.69
CA ILE A 227 6.80 -33.84 -21.94
C ILE A 227 7.45 -34.83 -22.91
N VAL A 228 6.77 -35.19 -23.99
CA VAL A 228 7.31 -36.12 -25.00
C VAL A 228 8.56 -35.54 -25.66
N ALA A 229 8.61 -34.23 -25.91
CA ALA A 229 9.77 -33.55 -26.45
C ALA A 229 10.95 -33.53 -25.46
N GLU A 230 10.69 -33.30 -24.17
CA GLU A 230 11.69 -33.35 -23.10
C GLU A 230 12.24 -34.76 -22.87
N GLU A 231 11.37 -35.77 -22.90
CA GLU A 231 11.75 -37.19 -22.81
C GLU A 231 12.60 -37.63 -24.01
N LYS A 232 12.27 -37.18 -25.23
CA LYS A 232 13.07 -37.42 -26.44
C LYS A 232 14.41 -36.67 -26.42
N ALA A 233 14.44 -35.45 -25.90
CA ALA A 233 15.66 -34.63 -25.81
C ALA A 233 16.67 -35.15 -24.76
N GLY A 234 16.24 -36.00 -23.81
CA GLY A 234 17.11 -36.71 -22.88
C GLY A 234 18.13 -37.66 -23.55
N CYS A 235 17.99 -37.95 -24.84
CA CYS A 235 18.86 -38.89 -25.58
C CYS A 235 19.74 -38.27 -26.68
N SER A 236 19.61 -36.98 -27.01
CA SER A 236 20.49 -36.34 -28.01
C SER A 236 20.35 -34.82 -28.02
N THR A 237 21.48 -34.12 -28.01
CA THR A 237 21.60 -32.66 -28.10
C THR A 237 21.00 -32.12 -29.40
N GLY A 238 19.81 -31.51 -29.31
CA GLY A 238 19.23 -30.72 -30.40
C GLY A 238 17.73 -30.97 -30.57
N ALA A 239 16.90 -30.21 -29.85
CA ALA A 239 15.48 -30.10 -30.14
C ALA A 239 15.05 -28.63 -30.04
N GLU A 240 14.27 -28.15 -31.01
CA GLU A 240 13.80 -26.75 -31.15
C GLU A 240 12.96 -26.25 -29.96
N TYR A 241 12.47 -27.15 -29.11
CA TYR A 241 11.69 -26.84 -27.91
C TYR A 241 12.55 -26.73 -26.64
N CYS A 242 13.86 -27.05 -26.72
CA CYS A 242 14.82 -26.76 -25.66
C CYS A 242 15.49 -25.41 -25.94
N VAL A 243 15.03 -24.33 -25.32
CA VAL A 243 15.76 -23.06 -25.37
C VAL A 243 17.03 -23.18 -24.53
N ILE A 244 18.12 -23.47 -25.23
CA ILE A 244 19.49 -23.54 -24.74
C ILE A 244 19.81 -22.20 -24.05
N ASP A 245 20.04 -22.21 -22.72
CA ASP A 245 20.81 -21.11 -22.09
C ASP A 245 22.14 -21.00 -22.85
N SER A 246 22.73 -19.81 -22.91
CA SER A 246 24.12 -19.55 -23.34
C SER A 246 25.20 -20.54 -22.83
N ARG A 247 24.85 -21.44 -21.89
CA ARG A 247 25.63 -22.55 -21.33
C ARG A 247 25.17 -23.98 -21.67
N GLY A 248 24.21 -24.22 -22.56
CA GLY A 248 23.88 -25.57 -23.03
C GLY A 248 22.93 -26.40 -22.16
N LYS A 249 22.30 -25.84 -21.11
CA LYS A 249 21.32 -26.56 -20.26
C LYS A 249 19.89 -26.13 -20.59
N GLY A 250 19.10 -27.03 -21.16
CA GLY A 250 17.64 -26.88 -21.26
C GLY A 250 17.01 -26.96 -19.87
N THR A 251 15.96 -26.19 -19.62
CA THR A 251 15.19 -26.27 -18.36
C THR A 251 13.93 -27.07 -18.66
N ASN A 252 13.73 -28.21 -18.01
CA ASN A 252 12.53 -29.02 -18.17
C ASN A 252 11.34 -28.28 -17.55
N LEU A 253 10.38 -27.89 -18.38
CA LEU A 253 9.16 -27.18 -18.01
C LEU A 253 7.98 -28.14 -17.79
N GLY A 254 8.02 -29.35 -18.38
CA GLY A 254 6.97 -30.37 -18.26
C GLY A 254 6.55 -30.66 -16.81
N PRO A 255 7.48 -30.92 -15.87
CA PRO A 255 7.14 -31.18 -14.48
C PRO A 255 6.42 -30.03 -13.77
N PHE A 256 6.68 -28.77 -14.16
CA PHE A 256 6.06 -27.60 -13.54
C PHE A 256 4.65 -27.32 -14.07
N LEU A 257 4.41 -27.63 -15.35
CA LEU A 257 3.09 -27.50 -15.96
C LEU A 257 2.12 -28.57 -15.47
N GLN A 258 2.60 -29.75 -15.05
CA GLN A 258 1.76 -30.82 -14.48
C GLN A 258 1.31 -30.57 -13.03
N LEU A 259 1.89 -29.59 -12.32
CA LEU A 259 1.59 -29.35 -10.90
C LEU A 259 0.17 -28.85 -10.65
N VAL A 260 -0.47 -28.26 -11.67
CA VAL A 260 -1.83 -27.74 -11.61
C VAL A 260 -2.61 -28.29 -12.79
N LYS A 261 -3.86 -28.72 -12.56
CA LYS A 261 -4.72 -29.28 -13.63
C LYS A 261 -4.92 -28.27 -14.78
N PRO A 262 -4.97 -28.72 -16.06
CA PRO A 262 -5.19 -27.84 -17.22
C PRO A 262 -6.43 -26.94 -17.13
N SER A 263 -7.51 -27.43 -16.50
CA SER A 263 -8.71 -26.63 -16.23
C SER A 263 -8.41 -25.40 -15.37
N LYS A 264 -7.65 -25.55 -14.29
CA LYS A 264 -7.24 -24.43 -13.43
C LYS A 264 -6.21 -23.53 -14.12
N LEU A 265 -5.27 -24.08 -14.88
CA LEU A 265 -4.28 -23.30 -15.63
C LEU A 265 -4.94 -22.38 -16.67
N SER A 266 -5.90 -22.90 -17.43
CA SER A 266 -6.67 -22.14 -18.42
C SER A 266 -7.36 -20.92 -17.77
N LEU A 267 -8.03 -21.17 -16.64
CA LEU A 267 -8.75 -20.13 -15.91
C LEU A 267 -7.82 -19.05 -15.35
N ILE A 268 -6.72 -19.45 -14.68
CA ILE A 268 -5.73 -18.52 -14.12
C ILE A 268 -5.17 -17.62 -15.24
N THR A 269 -4.85 -18.21 -16.38
CA THR A 269 -4.27 -17.49 -17.52
C THR A 269 -5.22 -16.43 -18.08
N ILE A 270 -6.48 -16.82 -18.33
CA ILE A 270 -7.50 -15.90 -18.83
C ILE A 270 -7.75 -14.76 -17.82
N LEU A 271 -7.91 -15.08 -16.53
CA LEU A 271 -8.19 -14.08 -15.50
C LEU A 271 -7.03 -13.09 -15.29
N GLU A 272 -5.80 -13.58 -15.25
CA GLU A 272 -4.62 -12.72 -15.03
C GLU A 272 -4.31 -11.84 -16.25
N ILE A 273 -4.50 -12.35 -17.48
CA ILE A 273 -4.38 -11.52 -18.69
C ILE A 273 -5.46 -10.44 -18.71
N MET A 274 -6.72 -10.80 -18.51
CA MET A 274 -7.79 -9.81 -18.55
C MET A 274 -7.62 -8.73 -17.46
N ARG A 275 -7.13 -9.10 -16.28
CA ARG A 275 -6.81 -8.17 -15.17
C ARG A 275 -5.78 -7.11 -15.54
N LEU A 276 -4.82 -7.45 -16.39
CA LEU A 276 -3.70 -6.57 -16.71
C LEU A 276 -4.05 -5.52 -17.77
N ASN A 277 -5.27 -5.50 -18.30
CA ASN A 277 -5.69 -4.47 -19.25
C ASN A 277 -5.55 -3.05 -18.67
N GLY A 278 -5.11 -2.11 -19.50
CA GLY A 278 -4.86 -0.73 -19.13
C GLY A 278 -3.64 -0.53 -18.20
N SER A 279 -2.86 -1.58 -17.92
CA SER A 279 -1.76 -1.53 -16.95
C SER A 279 -0.44 -1.09 -17.59
N GLY A 280 0.39 -0.39 -16.83
CA GLY A 280 1.72 -0.01 -17.29
C GLY A 280 1.76 1.12 -18.32
N GLY A 281 0.67 1.86 -18.51
CA GLY A 281 0.60 3.04 -19.40
C GLY A 281 0.19 2.74 -20.84
N VAL A 282 -0.32 1.54 -21.12
CA VAL A 282 -0.92 1.16 -22.41
C VAL A 282 -2.44 1.23 -22.25
N SER A 283 -3.15 1.98 -23.11
CA SER A 283 -4.61 2.18 -22.99
C SER A 283 -5.40 0.89 -23.18
N ASP A 284 -5.11 0.16 -24.25
CA ASP A 284 -5.88 -1.01 -24.73
C ASP A 284 -5.00 -2.26 -24.76
N GLY A 285 -4.27 -2.47 -23.67
CA GLY A 285 -3.26 -3.52 -23.60
C GLY A 285 -2.50 -3.57 -22.29
N MET A 286 -1.48 -4.43 -22.28
CA MET A 286 -0.52 -4.54 -21.20
C MET A 286 0.90 -4.71 -21.71
N LYS A 287 1.87 -4.41 -20.85
CA LYS A 287 3.27 -4.78 -21.09
C LYS A 287 3.41 -6.29 -21.05
N THR A 288 3.87 -6.91 -22.13
CA THR A 288 4.00 -8.37 -22.25
C THR A 288 4.81 -8.97 -21.09
N ALA A 289 5.96 -8.38 -20.73
CA ALA A 289 6.80 -8.87 -19.64
C ALA A 289 6.05 -8.97 -18.29
N ARG A 290 5.16 -8.00 -18.00
CA ARG A 290 4.35 -8.00 -16.78
C ARG A 290 3.27 -9.08 -16.85
N ALA A 291 2.69 -9.29 -18.02
CA ALA A 291 1.69 -10.33 -18.27
C ALA A 291 2.23 -11.73 -17.95
N LEU A 292 3.34 -12.09 -18.57
CA LEU A 292 3.94 -13.42 -18.42
C LEU A 292 4.34 -13.70 -16.96
N LEU A 293 4.94 -12.72 -16.29
CA LEU A 293 5.41 -12.86 -14.91
C LEU A 293 4.26 -12.98 -13.91
N THR A 294 3.15 -12.27 -14.15
CA THR A 294 1.96 -12.32 -13.28
C THR A 294 1.26 -13.66 -13.40
N VAL A 295 1.06 -14.16 -14.63
CA VAL A 295 0.46 -15.48 -14.88
C VAL A 295 1.30 -16.59 -14.23
N GLY A 296 2.62 -16.59 -14.44
CA GLY A 296 3.52 -17.59 -13.83
C GLY A 296 3.53 -17.56 -12.31
N ARG A 297 3.52 -16.36 -11.69
CA ARG A 297 3.44 -16.21 -10.23
C ARG A 297 2.09 -16.70 -9.68
N ALA A 298 1.00 -16.49 -10.41
CA ALA A 298 -0.32 -16.97 -10.02
C ALA A 298 -0.41 -18.51 -10.02
N VAL A 299 0.18 -19.17 -11.02
CA VAL A 299 0.25 -20.64 -11.09
C VAL A 299 1.07 -21.22 -9.92
N GLU A 300 2.22 -20.64 -9.60
CA GLU A 300 3.03 -21.06 -8.45
C GLU A 300 2.26 -20.94 -7.12
N ASN A 301 1.56 -19.83 -6.93
CA ASN A 301 0.76 -19.59 -5.72
C ASN A 301 -0.41 -20.58 -5.58
N GLU A 302 -1.09 -20.92 -6.68
CA GLU A 302 -2.16 -21.92 -6.68
C GLU A 302 -1.62 -23.31 -6.32
N TYR A 303 -0.46 -23.70 -6.87
CA TYR A 303 0.19 -24.96 -6.50
C TYR A 303 0.55 -25.00 -5.01
N LYS A 304 1.17 -23.94 -4.48
CA LYS A 304 1.49 -23.82 -3.05
C LYS A 304 0.24 -23.96 -2.19
N ALA A 305 -0.87 -23.33 -2.57
CA ALA A 305 -2.15 -23.46 -1.88
C ALA A 305 -2.71 -24.89 -1.91
N GLN A 306 -2.64 -25.59 -3.05
CA GLN A 306 -3.09 -26.98 -3.17
C GLN A 306 -2.25 -27.94 -2.30
N MET A 307 -0.94 -27.72 -2.23
CA MET A 307 -0.05 -28.53 -1.40
C MET A 307 -0.33 -28.34 0.10
N CYS A 308 -0.58 -27.11 0.54
CA CYS A 308 -1.01 -26.84 1.92
C CYS A 308 -2.31 -27.60 2.26
N LYS A 309 -3.28 -27.58 1.35
CA LYS A 309 -4.56 -28.28 1.52
C LYS A 309 -4.41 -29.82 1.51
N ARG A 310 -3.55 -30.36 0.63
CA ARG A 310 -3.38 -31.81 0.45
C ARG A 310 -2.60 -32.45 1.59
N ASN A 311 -1.57 -31.77 2.10
CA ASN A 311 -0.73 -32.31 3.17
C ASN A 311 -1.38 -32.13 4.55
N ASN A 312 -2.62 -31.62 4.60
CA ASN A 312 -3.36 -31.36 5.82
C ASN A 312 -2.48 -30.62 6.86
N ILE A 313 -1.60 -29.74 6.36
CA ILE A 313 -0.76 -28.90 7.21
C ILE A 313 -1.72 -27.99 7.92
N ALA A 314 -2.06 -28.37 9.14
CA ALA A 314 -2.78 -27.51 10.04
C ALA A 314 -1.90 -26.26 10.21
N ILE A 315 -2.31 -25.15 9.59
CA ILE A 315 -2.17 -23.87 10.30
C ILE A 315 -2.75 -24.18 11.68
N PRO A 316 -2.03 -24.02 12.79
CA PRO A 316 -2.51 -24.49 14.09
C PRO A 316 -3.91 -23.93 14.35
N SER A 317 -4.94 -24.72 14.08
CA SER A 317 -6.29 -24.47 14.54
C SER A 317 -6.29 -25.07 15.92
N GLN A 318 -6.34 -24.19 16.93
CA GLN A 318 -6.35 -24.67 18.29
C GLN A 318 -7.60 -25.51 18.55
N SER A 319 -7.36 -26.51 19.39
CA SER A 319 -8.36 -27.31 20.09
C SER A 319 -9.42 -26.44 20.77
N ARG A 320 -10.55 -27.08 21.03
CA ARG A 320 -11.84 -26.54 21.50
C ARG A 320 -11.73 -25.40 22.53
N PRO A 321 -12.56 -24.35 22.41
CA PRO A 321 -12.66 -23.28 23.39
C PRO A 321 -13.47 -23.77 24.60
N GLY A 322 -12.78 -24.01 25.70
CA GLY A 322 -13.40 -24.35 26.99
C GLY A 322 -12.30 -24.60 28.01
N GLU A 323 -12.32 -23.83 29.09
CA GLU A 323 -11.39 -23.84 30.23
C GLU A 323 -10.09 -23.01 30.04
N TYR A 324 -9.96 -22.00 30.90
CA TYR A 324 -8.84 -21.06 31.10
C TYR A 324 -8.80 -19.82 30.17
N GLY A 325 -9.17 -18.68 30.77
CA GLY A 325 -9.22 -17.36 30.14
C GLY A 325 -7.87 -16.91 29.57
N PHE A 326 -7.94 -16.39 28.35
CA PHE A 326 -6.83 -15.94 27.49
C PHE A 326 -6.01 -14.76 28.05
N PHE A 327 -6.29 -14.29 29.28
CA PHE A 327 -5.79 -13.05 29.86
C PHE A 327 -5.17 -13.23 31.26
N THR A 328 -4.10 -14.03 31.40
CA THR A 328 -3.20 -13.93 32.57
C THR A 328 -1.73 -14.00 32.15
N GLY A 329 -0.87 -13.27 32.87
CA GLY A 329 0.56 -13.09 32.56
C GLY A 329 1.43 -14.36 32.48
N PHE A 330 0.87 -15.53 32.82
CA PHE A 330 1.53 -16.82 32.65
C PHE A 330 1.41 -17.39 31.22
N GLY A 331 0.49 -16.89 30.38
CA GLY A 331 0.30 -17.36 29.00
C GLY A 331 1.43 -16.98 28.03
N TYR A 332 2.20 -15.93 28.32
CA TYR A 332 3.25 -15.41 27.41
C TYR A 332 4.48 -16.34 27.31
N ARG A 333 4.86 -17.01 28.41
CA ARG A 333 5.99 -17.96 28.43
C ARG A 333 5.63 -19.28 27.75
N ASP A 334 4.39 -19.74 27.91
CA ASP A 334 3.89 -20.97 27.29
C ASP A 334 3.64 -20.77 25.77
N LEU A 335 3.26 -19.55 25.35
CA LEU A 335 3.17 -19.19 23.93
C LEU A 335 4.55 -19.16 23.25
N HIS A 336 5.59 -18.64 23.91
CA HIS A 336 6.95 -18.65 23.36
C HIS A 336 7.49 -20.08 23.19
N ALA A 337 7.21 -20.98 24.15
CA ALA A 337 7.53 -22.40 24.00
C ALA A 337 6.78 -23.04 22.81
N ARG A 338 5.49 -22.72 22.65
CA ARG A 338 4.69 -23.14 21.47
C ARG A 338 5.18 -22.51 20.16
N ARG A 339 5.73 -21.27 20.17
CA ARG A 339 6.36 -20.60 19.02
C ARG A 339 7.59 -21.34 18.53
N VAL A 340 8.46 -21.80 19.44
CA VAL A 340 9.66 -22.57 19.07
C VAL A 340 9.29 -23.93 18.48
N THR A 341 8.23 -24.57 18.98
CA THR A 341 7.73 -25.85 18.43
C THR A 341 7.03 -25.67 17.09
N ALA A 342 6.21 -24.62 16.93
CA ALA A 342 5.52 -24.32 15.67
C ALA A 342 6.49 -23.83 14.58
N ALA A 343 7.50 -23.02 14.93
CA ALA A 343 8.55 -22.59 14.01
C ALA A 343 9.40 -23.78 13.52
N LYS A 344 9.75 -24.73 14.40
CA LYS A 344 10.37 -26.01 14.00
C LYS A 344 9.49 -26.80 13.03
N TYR A 345 8.20 -26.97 13.34
CA TYR A 345 7.26 -27.65 12.44
C TYR A 345 7.06 -26.93 11.10
N THR A 346 7.10 -25.60 11.08
CA THR A 346 6.91 -24.81 9.84
C THR A 346 8.17 -24.84 8.97
N MET A 347 9.36 -24.70 9.56
CA MET A 347 10.64 -24.85 8.86
C MET A 347 10.80 -26.25 8.26
N ASP A 348 10.42 -27.30 9.01
CA ASP A 348 10.43 -28.69 8.52
C ASP A 348 9.37 -28.92 7.41
N SER A 349 8.35 -28.07 7.30
CA SER A 349 7.28 -28.17 6.27
C SER A 349 7.55 -27.34 5.00
N GLU A 350 8.26 -26.22 5.10
CA GLU A 350 8.57 -25.32 3.96
C GLU A 350 9.79 -25.79 3.16
N GLU A 351 10.65 -26.66 3.71
CA GLU A 351 11.77 -27.30 2.96
C GLU A 351 11.30 -28.10 1.72
N TRP A 352 10.01 -28.47 1.62
CA TRP A 352 9.48 -29.31 0.53
C TRP A 352 9.20 -28.55 -0.79
N THR A 353 9.11 -27.21 -0.81
CA THR A 353 8.85 -26.44 -2.06
C THR A 353 9.82 -25.28 -2.27
N THR A 354 10.79 -25.45 -3.17
CA THR A 354 11.68 -24.37 -3.61
C THR A 354 10.91 -23.30 -4.41
N GLU A 355 11.20 -22.03 -4.21
CA GLU A 355 10.60 -20.94 -5.01
C GLU A 355 10.97 -21.05 -6.50
N TRP A 356 10.01 -20.71 -7.37
CA TRP A 356 10.26 -20.68 -8.81
C TRP A 356 11.08 -19.45 -9.20
N THR A 357 12.09 -19.64 -10.05
CA THR A 357 12.85 -18.52 -10.62
C THR A 357 11.98 -17.64 -11.52
N GLN A 358 12.32 -16.35 -11.68
CA GLN A 358 11.55 -15.48 -12.59
C GLN A 358 11.59 -15.96 -14.04
N LEU A 359 12.70 -16.58 -14.45
CA LEU A 359 12.82 -17.21 -15.76
C LEU A 359 11.77 -18.31 -15.93
N LEU A 360 11.61 -19.17 -14.92
CA LEU A 360 10.62 -20.24 -14.95
C LEU A 360 9.19 -19.67 -14.98
N ARG A 361 8.88 -18.69 -14.11
CA ARG A 361 7.58 -18.02 -14.08
C ARG A 361 7.22 -17.42 -15.45
N VAL A 362 8.18 -16.74 -16.09
CA VAL A 362 7.98 -16.12 -17.40
C VAL A 362 7.82 -17.15 -18.50
N ARG A 363 8.56 -18.26 -18.46
CA ARG A 363 8.45 -19.33 -19.46
C ARG A 363 7.12 -20.05 -19.35
N VAL A 364 6.72 -20.46 -18.14
CA VAL A 364 5.40 -21.03 -17.87
C VAL A 364 4.31 -20.05 -18.29
N GLY A 365 4.40 -18.78 -17.87
CA GLY A 365 3.47 -17.74 -18.28
C GLY A 365 3.44 -17.52 -19.79
N SER A 366 4.59 -17.62 -20.48
CA SER A 366 4.65 -17.47 -21.94
C SER A 366 3.91 -18.58 -22.66
N ILE A 367 4.12 -19.83 -22.28
CA ILE A 367 3.44 -20.98 -22.93
C ILE A 367 1.94 -20.85 -22.74
N LEU A 368 1.50 -20.56 -21.50
CA LEU A 368 0.08 -20.41 -21.20
C LEU A 368 -0.57 -19.27 -21.99
N VAL A 369 0.11 -18.12 -22.08
CA VAL A 369 -0.42 -16.95 -22.81
C VAL A 369 -0.35 -17.15 -24.32
N ASP A 370 0.65 -17.86 -24.83
CA ASP A 370 0.77 -18.22 -26.25
C ASP A 370 -0.38 -19.14 -26.67
N CYS A 371 -0.61 -20.23 -25.92
CA CYS A 371 -1.77 -21.10 -26.14
C CYS A 371 -3.10 -20.33 -26.03
N LEU A 372 -3.21 -19.35 -25.14
CA LEU A 372 -4.38 -18.48 -25.07
C LEU A 372 -4.53 -17.61 -26.33
N MET A 373 -3.44 -17.03 -26.84
CA MET A 373 -3.47 -16.20 -28.04
C MET A 373 -3.83 -16.99 -29.30
N ASP A 374 -3.43 -18.27 -29.38
CA ASP A 374 -3.79 -19.18 -30.48
C ASP A 374 -5.29 -19.48 -30.53
N VAL A 375 -5.92 -19.68 -29.37
CA VAL A 375 -7.32 -20.13 -29.29
C VAL A 375 -8.32 -18.99 -29.12
N ALA A 376 -7.88 -17.84 -28.61
CA ALA A 376 -8.76 -16.73 -28.28
C ALA A 376 -9.10 -15.90 -29.53
N THR A 377 -10.27 -16.17 -30.12
CA THR A 377 -10.82 -15.41 -31.26
C THR A 377 -12.08 -14.63 -30.87
N VAL A 378 -12.37 -13.57 -31.63
CA VAL A 378 -13.58 -12.75 -31.53
C VAL A 378 -14.12 -12.39 -32.91
N THR A 379 -15.45 -12.41 -33.05
CA THR A 379 -16.16 -11.98 -34.26
C THR A 379 -16.21 -10.46 -34.32
N ARG A 380 -15.61 -9.84 -35.34
CA ARG A 380 -15.70 -8.39 -35.59
C ARG A 380 -16.57 -8.12 -36.81
N THR A 381 -17.59 -7.28 -36.64
CA THR A 381 -18.39 -6.75 -37.74
C THR A 381 -17.94 -5.35 -38.12
N ALA A 382 -17.65 -5.11 -39.40
CA ALA A 382 -17.33 -3.79 -39.95
C ALA A 382 -18.15 -3.53 -41.22
N ILE A 383 -18.49 -2.26 -41.46
CA ILE A 383 -19.15 -1.83 -42.69
C ILE A 383 -18.05 -1.49 -43.70
N ASP A 384 -18.04 -2.15 -44.85
CA ASP A 384 -17.14 -1.80 -45.94
C ASP A 384 -17.51 -0.41 -46.48
N LYS A 385 -16.55 0.52 -46.43
CA LYS A 385 -16.73 1.91 -46.84
C LYS A 385 -17.11 2.05 -48.33
N ARG A 386 -16.82 1.05 -49.15
CA ARG A 386 -17.06 1.07 -50.60
C ARG A 386 -18.38 0.40 -51.00
N THR A 387 -18.76 -0.69 -50.34
CA THR A 387 -19.98 -1.46 -50.67
C THR A 387 -21.14 -1.21 -49.71
N GLN A 388 -20.91 -0.57 -48.57
CA GLN A 388 -21.89 -0.37 -47.47
C GLN A 388 -22.45 -1.68 -46.89
N GLU A 389 -21.86 -2.83 -47.20
CA GLU A 389 -22.27 -4.12 -46.64
C GLU A 389 -21.57 -4.39 -45.30
N THR A 390 -22.28 -5.10 -44.41
CA THR A 390 -21.74 -5.49 -43.10
C THR A 390 -21.00 -6.81 -43.24
N ILE A 391 -19.67 -6.77 -43.14
CA ILE A 391 -18.80 -7.96 -43.18
C ILE A 391 -18.48 -8.38 -41.75
N SER A 392 -18.61 -9.67 -41.44
CA SER A 392 -18.21 -10.26 -40.15
C SER A 392 -17.00 -11.17 -40.38
N GLU A 393 -15.94 -10.97 -39.60
CA GLU A 393 -14.70 -11.75 -39.67
C GLU A 393 -14.25 -12.15 -38.25
N ASP A 394 -13.74 -13.36 -38.09
CA ASP A 394 -13.13 -13.83 -36.84
C ASP A 394 -11.68 -13.36 -36.77
N GLN A 395 -11.36 -12.57 -35.74
CA GLN A 395 -10.03 -12.01 -35.50
C GLN A 395 -9.50 -12.46 -34.15
N PRO A 396 -8.17 -12.52 -33.95
CA PRO A 396 -7.59 -12.79 -32.63
C PRO A 396 -8.06 -11.76 -31.59
N ALA A 397 -8.43 -12.25 -30.40
CA ALA A 397 -8.85 -11.43 -29.27
C ALA A 397 -7.66 -10.65 -28.68
N PHE A 398 -6.48 -11.26 -28.75
CA PHE A 398 -5.21 -10.71 -28.30
C PHE A 398 -4.23 -10.79 -29.45
N TYR A 399 -3.43 -9.75 -29.63
CA TYR A 399 -2.33 -9.77 -30.58
C TYR A 399 -1.12 -9.10 -29.98
N HIS A 400 0.04 -9.57 -30.41
CA HIS A 400 1.31 -9.01 -29.99
C HIS A 400 1.69 -7.83 -30.87
N ALA A 401 2.08 -6.70 -30.27
CA ALA A 401 2.48 -5.50 -30.97
C ALA A 401 3.66 -4.80 -30.28
N TYR A 402 4.19 -3.77 -30.92
CA TYR A 402 5.25 -2.93 -30.37
C TYR A 402 4.87 -1.46 -30.40
N GLU A 403 5.12 -0.77 -29.28
CA GLU A 403 4.94 0.67 -29.14
C GLU A 403 6.25 1.38 -28.89
N TYR A 404 6.39 2.60 -29.43
CA TYR A 404 7.51 3.46 -29.11
C TYR A 404 7.14 4.40 -27.96
N VAL A 405 7.69 4.14 -26.78
CA VAL A 405 7.54 5.02 -25.61
C VAL A 405 8.87 5.73 -25.40
N ARG A 406 8.88 7.06 -25.57
CA ARG A 406 10.11 7.89 -25.46
C ARG A 406 11.27 7.37 -26.33
N GLY A 407 10.96 6.97 -27.57
CA GLY A 407 11.95 6.44 -28.52
C GLY A 407 12.37 4.98 -28.32
N GLN A 408 11.92 4.29 -27.26
CA GLN A 408 12.23 2.88 -27.02
C GLN A 408 11.11 1.95 -27.47
N LYS A 409 11.46 0.87 -28.19
CA LYS A 409 10.53 -0.18 -28.64
C LYS A 409 10.11 -1.06 -27.46
N LEU A 410 8.83 -1.03 -27.12
CA LEU A 410 8.21 -1.76 -26.02
C LEU A 410 7.24 -2.80 -26.57
N GLY A 411 7.46 -4.08 -26.26
CA GLY A 411 6.51 -5.14 -26.59
C GLY A 411 5.27 -5.07 -25.70
N VAL A 412 4.11 -5.07 -26.34
CA VAL A 412 2.80 -4.97 -25.69
C VAL A 412 1.90 -6.09 -26.22
N ILE A 413 1.08 -6.67 -25.34
CA ILE A 413 -0.06 -7.47 -25.76
C ILE A 413 -1.21 -6.49 -25.86
N ARG A 414 -1.71 -6.31 -27.08
CA ARG A 414 -2.86 -5.47 -27.37
C ARG A 414 -4.10 -6.33 -27.46
N LEU A 415 -5.20 -5.77 -26.98
CA LEU A 415 -6.49 -6.40 -27.13
C LEU A 415 -7.09 -5.94 -28.46
N ASN A 416 -7.86 -6.83 -29.09
CA ASN A 416 -8.71 -6.45 -30.21
C ASN A 416 -9.57 -5.25 -29.78
N PRO A 417 -9.70 -4.19 -30.59
CA PRO A 417 -10.52 -3.03 -30.22
C PRO A 417 -11.92 -3.41 -29.73
N VAL A 418 -12.52 -4.46 -30.30
CA VAL A 418 -13.82 -4.97 -29.83
C VAL A 418 -13.73 -5.46 -28.39
N VAL A 419 -12.69 -6.22 -28.02
CA VAL A 419 -12.45 -6.70 -26.66
C VAL A 419 -12.05 -5.56 -25.73
N ALA A 420 -11.21 -4.62 -26.18
CA ALA A 420 -10.77 -3.48 -25.39
C ALA A 420 -11.92 -2.52 -25.05
N ASP A 421 -12.70 -2.14 -26.07
CA ASP A 421 -13.92 -1.33 -25.90
C ASP A 421 -14.90 -2.06 -24.99
N ARG A 422 -15.00 -3.40 -25.13
CA ARG A 422 -15.84 -4.24 -24.28
C ARG A 422 -15.34 -4.33 -22.84
N ILE A 423 -14.03 -4.34 -22.58
CA ILE A 423 -13.46 -4.32 -21.23
C ILE A 423 -13.58 -2.94 -20.58
N ALA A 424 -13.32 -1.88 -21.35
CA ALA A 424 -13.47 -0.50 -20.91
C ALA A 424 -14.93 -0.20 -20.55
N LYS A 425 -15.83 -0.85 -21.29
CA LYS A 425 -17.23 -1.02 -20.94
C LYS A 425 -17.34 -1.88 -19.66
N ASP A 426 -17.14 -3.18 -19.72
CA ASP A 426 -17.50 -4.19 -18.70
C ASP A 426 -16.68 -4.19 -17.40
N GLY A 427 -15.83 -3.19 -17.18
CA GLY A 427 -15.23 -2.91 -15.86
C GLY A 427 -14.43 -4.08 -15.31
N LEU A 428 -13.44 -4.59 -16.08
CA LEU A 428 -12.70 -5.78 -15.67
C LEU A 428 -11.78 -5.56 -14.45
N ARG A 429 -11.44 -4.31 -14.12
CA ARG A 429 -10.66 -4.00 -12.89
C ARG A 429 -11.44 -4.14 -11.61
N GLU A 430 -12.74 -4.05 -11.71
CA GLU A 430 -13.60 -4.25 -10.57
C GLU A 430 -13.70 -5.78 -10.26
N THR A 431 -13.23 -6.69 -11.14
CA THR A 431 -13.36 -8.18 -11.06
C THR A 431 -12.76 -8.89 -9.85
N LEU A 432 -12.14 -8.16 -8.94
CA LEU A 432 -11.48 -8.73 -7.79
C LEU A 432 -12.29 -8.42 -6.53
N HIS A 433 -12.88 -9.48 -5.99
CA HIS A 433 -13.43 -9.55 -4.64
C HIS A 433 -12.46 -8.88 -3.65
N PRO A 434 -12.95 -8.13 -2.64
CA PRO A 434 -12.10 -7.71 -1.53
C PRO A 434 -11.54 -8.96 -0.87
N ARG A 435 -10.26 -9.31 -1.12
CA ARG A 435 -9.63 -10.45 -0.41
C ARG A 435 -9.60 -10.22 1.10
N HIS A 436 -9.69 -8.96 1.53
CA HIS A 436 -9.40 -8.50 2.87
C HIS A 436 -10.45 -7.45 3.27
N LEU A 437 -11.48 -7.87 4.00
CA LEU A 437 -12.46 -7.01 4.68
C LEU A 437 -12.08 -6.80 6.16
N PRO A 438 -12.61 -5.78 6.85
CA PRO A 438 -12.44 -5.64 8.29
C PRO A 438 -12.81 -6.92 9.05
N MET A 439 -12.06 -7.25 10.10
CA MET A 439 -12.30 -8.46 10.90
C MET A 439 -13.37 -8.19 11.94
N LEU A 440 -14.24 -9.16 12.24
CA LEU A 440 -15.23 -9.06 13.32
C LEU A 440 -14.64 -9.40 14.71
N VAL A 441 -13.47 -10.03 14.73
CA VAL A 441 -12.75 -10.42 15.94
C VAL A 441 -11.36 -9.78 15.97
N LYS A 442 -10.76 -9.71 17.16
CA LYS A 442 -9.40 -9.22 17.32
C LYS A 442 -8.44 -9.99 16.39
N PRO A 443 -7.55 -9.29 15.67
CA PRO A 443 -6.58 -9.94 14.79
C PRO A 443 -5.69 -10.92 15.52
N LYS A 444 -5.16 -11.90 14.79
CA LYS A 444 -4.10 -12.78 15.29
C LYS A 444 -2.86 -11.92 15.61
N PRO A 445 -2.31 -12.02 16.83
CA PRO A 445 -1.07 -11.36 17.17
C PRO A 445 0.06 -11.72 16.20
N TRP A 446 0.95 -10.78 15.91
CA TRP A 446 2.13 -11.02 15.10
C TRP A 446 3.14 -11.88 15.89
N LEU A 447 3.36 -13.10 15.43
CA LEU A 447 4.29 -14.06 16.04
C LEU A 447 5.57 -14.24 15.22
N ASN A 448 5.48 -14.01 13.91
CA ASN A 448 6.58 -14.11 12.96
C ASN A 448 6.34 -13.13 11.81
N TYR A 449 7.32 -12.98 10.91
CA TYR A 449 7.23 -12.05 9.77
C TYR A 449 6.08 -12.36 8.81
N ASP A 450 5.55 -13.59 8.78
CA ASP A 450 4.46 -14.04 7.91
C ASP A 450 3.28 -14.67 8.67
N GLN A 451 3.25 -14.50 9.99
CA GLN A 451 2.23 -15.07 10.87
C GLN A 451 1.63 -14.01 11.80
N GLY A 452 0.52 -13.42 11.38
CA GLY A 452 -0.26 -12.43 12.14
C GLY A 452 -1.34 -11.77 11.25
N GLY A 453 -2.19 -10.94 11.85
CA GLY A 453 -3.30 -10.29 11.14
C GLY A 453 -4.54 -11.18 11.05
N TYR A 454 -4.85 -11.72 9.87
CA TYR A 454 -6.03 -12.57 9.66
C TYR A 454 -5.90 -13.95 10.33
N LEU A 455 -7.03 -14.63 10.57
CA LEU A 455 -7.03 -15.94 11.25
C LEU A 455 -6.62 -17.07 10.31
N TYR A 456 -7.14 -17.07 9.08
CA TYR A 456 -6.99 -18.14 8.09
C TYR A 456 -6.14 -17.69 6.89
N ASN A 457 -6.23 -16.40 6.51
CA ASN A 457 -5.44 -15.85 5.40
C ASN A 457 -4.00 -15.49 5.80
N LYS A 458 -3.00 -16.09 5.13
CA LYS A 458 -1.56 -15.77 5.36
C LYS A 458 -1.26 -14.31 4.99
N SER A 459 -0.66 -13.58 5.92
CA SER A 459 -0.34 -12.14 5.79
C SER A 459 1.10 -11.87 6.21
N SER A 460 1.80 -10.98 5.48
CA SER A 460 3.17 -10.55 5.82
C SER A 460 3.16 -9.30 6.69
N ALA A 461 4.00 -9.27 7.71
CA ALA A 461 4.21 -8.15 8.62
C ALA A 461 4.81 -6.94 7.88
N MET A 462 5.56 -7.16 6.81
CA MET A 462 6.15 -6.12 5.96
C MET A 462 5.75 -6.26 4.49
N ARG A 463 5.46 -5.14 3.84
CA ARG A 463 5.21 -5.01 2.40
C ARG A 463 6.55 -4.93 1.66
N PHE A 464 7.07 -6.08 1.23
CA PHE A 464 8.32 -6.16 0.45
C PHE A 464 8.14 -5.61 -0.96
N LYS A 465 9.03 -4.72 -1.42
CA LYS A 465 9.01 -4.18 -2.80
C LYS A 465 9.71 -5.12 -3.79
N ASP A 466 9.25 -6.37 -3.85
CA ASP A 466 9.92 -7.46 -4.59
C ASP A 466 11.43 -7.60 -4.23
N SER A 467 11.81 -7.29 -2.98
CA SER A 467 13.21 -7.37 -2.50
C SER A 467 13.37 -8.57 -1.56
N GLN A 468 14.09 -9.59 -2.01
CA GLN A 468 14.41 -10.77 -1.19
C GLN A 468 15.35 -10.43 -0.03
N GLU A 469 16.24 -9.46 -0.22
CA GLU A 469 17.13 -8.96 0.83
C GLU A 469 16.32 -8.43 2.03
N GLN A 470 15.29 -7.60 1.79
CA GLN A 470 14.39 -7.12 2.85
C GLN A 470 13.72 -8.26 3.62
N GLN A 471 13.24 -9.28 2.89
CA GLN A 471 12.61 -10.46 3.49
C GLN A 471 13.61 -11.24 4.35
N SER A 472 14.82 -11.51 3.85
CA SER A 472 15.85 -12.25 4.57
C SER A 472 16.29 -11.54 5.84
N TYR A 473 16.51 -10.22 5.79
CA TYR A 473 16.84 -9.44 6.99
C TYR A 473 15.72 -9.45 8.03
N LEU A 474 14.47 -9.29 7.60
CA LEU A 474 13.34 -9.33 8.52
C LEU A 474 13.14 -10.72 9.14
N GLN A 475 13.25 -11.77 8.33
CA GLN A 475 13.16 -13.15 8.80
C GLN A 475 14.24 -13.42 9.86
N HIS A 476 15.50 -13.08 9.57
CA HIS A 476 16.59 -13.28 10.52
C HIS A 476 16.41 -12.46 11.80
N ALA A 477 15.96 -11.22 11.71
CA ALA A 477 15.67 -10.40 12.88
C ALA A 477 14.48 -10.93 13.70
N SER A 478 13.51 -11.58 13.06
CA SER A 478 12.39 -12.26 13.71
C SER A 478 12.84 -13.51 14.45
N GLU A 479 13.68 -14.34 13.82
CA GLU A 479 14.27 -15.55 14.43
C GLU A 479 15.10 -15.23 15.68
N LEU A 480 15.80 -14.08 15.67
CA LEU A 480 16.56 -13.59 16.82
C LEU A 480 15.70 -12.93 17.91
N GLY A 481 14.40 -12.67 17.65
CA GLY A 481 13.50 -12.00 18.59
C GLY A 481 13.72 -10.48 18.71
N ASN A 482 14.48 -9.86 17.78
CA ASN A 482 14.81 -8.44 17.86
C ASN A 482 13.62 -7.51 17.53
N VAL A 483 12.58 -8.03 16.87
CA VAL A 483 11.43 -7.26 16.37
C VAL A 483 10.15 -7.45 17.20
N GLU A 484 10.23 -8.05 18.38
CA GLU A 484 9.04 -8.32 19.23
C GLU A 484 8.30 -7.03 19.63
N LEU A 485 9.00 -5.92 19.89
CA LEU A 485 8.36 -4.63 20.18
C LEU A 485 7.60 -4.08 18.97
N VAL A 486 8.10 -4.33 17.78
CA VAL A 486 7.46 -3.92 16.52
C VAL A 486 6.15 -4.70 16.32
N TYR A 487 6.19 -6.02 16.56
CA TYR A 487 5.00 -6.88 16.51
C TYR A 487 3.97 -6.49 17.57
N ALA A 488 4.40 -6.24 18.81
CA ALA A 488 3.52 -5.76 19.85
C ALA A 488 2.87 -4.41 19.49
N GLY A 489 3.60 -3.51 18.84
CA GLY A 489 3.07 -2.24 18.32
C GLY A 489 2.00 -2.43 17.24
N LEU A 490 2.24 -3.33 16.28
CA LEU A 490 1.25 -3.73 15.28
C LEU A 490 0.00 -4.34 15.91
N ASP A 491 0.18 -5.15 16.96
CA ASP A 491 -0.92 -5.79 17.68
C ASP A 491 -1.77 -4.76 18.41
N VAL A 492 -1.17 -3.70 18.99
CA VAL A 492 -1.92 -2.59 19.59
C VAL A 492 -2.82 -1.94 18.53
N LEU A 493 -2.23 -1.54 17.40
CA LEU A 493 -2.94 -0.88 16.31
C LEU A 493 -4.05 -1.75 15.71
N GLY A 494 -3.79 -3.06 15.58
CA GLY A 494 -4.76 -4.02 15.05
C GLY A 494 -5.89 -4.37 16.02
N SER A 495 -5.64 -4.29 17.33
CA SER A 495 -6.60 -4.67 18.36
C SER A 495 -7.58 -3.56 18.74
N THR A 496 -7.39 -2.34 18.22
CA THR A 496 -8.30 -1.21 18.46
C THR A 496 -9.65 -1.49 17.79
N PRO A 497 -10.76 -1.55 18.56
CA PRO A 497 -12.09 -1.81 18.01
C PRO A 497 -12.66 -0.56 17.34
N TRP A 498 -13.36 -0.75 16.23
CA TRP A 498 -14.03 0.27 15.45
C TRP A 498 -15.50 -0.07 15.25
N LYS A 499 -16.33 0.95 15.05
CA LYS A 499 -17.74 0.82 14.64
C LYS A 499 -18.07 1.89 13.61
N ILE A 500 -19.13 1.63 12.83
CA ILE A 500 -19.64 2.59 11.86
C ILE A 500 -20.46 3.69 12.56
N ASN A 501 -20.22 4.94 12.21
CA ASN A 501 -21.02 6.08 12.67
C ASN A 501 -22.37 6.12 11.95
N ARG A 502 -23.42 5.63 12.60
CA ARG A 502 -24.77 5.56 12.00
C ARG A 502 -25.30 6.93 11.56
N ASN A 503 -25.16 7.96 12.40
CA ASN A 503 -25.70 9.29 12.11
C ASN A 503 -25.06 9.90 10.85
N VAL A 504 -23.74 9.78 10.72
CA VAL A 504 -23.03 10.26 9.52
C VAL A 504 -23.32 9.36 8.32
N PHE A 505 -23.36 8.05 8.52
CA PHE A 505 -23.68 7.09 7.47
C PHE A 505 -25.06 7.36 6.83
N ASP A 506 -26.08 7.68 7.64
CA ASP A 506 -27.42 7.97 7.15
C ASP A 506 -27.43 9.23 6.26
N VAL A 507 -26.72 10.30 6.66
CA VAL A 507 -26.55 11.52 5.85
C VAL A 507 -25.81 11.23 4.54
N VAL A 508 -24.72 10.47 4.61
CA VAL A 508 -23.95 10.05 3.43
C VAL A 508 -24.83 9.24 2.49
N LEU A 509 -25.64 8.33 3.01
CA LEU A 509 -26.53 7.48 2.23
C LEU A 509 -27.63 8.30 1.53
N THR A 510 -28.24 9.27 2.22
CA THR A 510 -29.22 10.19 1.61
C THR A 510 -28.62 10.97 0.44
N VAL A 511 -27.43 11.55 0.64
CA VAL A 511 -26.73 12.32 -0.41
C VAL A 511 -26.28 11.43 -1.55
N TRP A 512 -25.79 10.23 -1.23
CA TRP A 512 -25.36 9.28 -2.25
C TRP A 512 -26.51 8.85 -3.15
N ASN A 513 -27.67 8.54 -2.54
CA ASN A 513 -28.87 8.11 -3.23
C ASN A 513 -29.56 9.25 -4.01
N SER A 514 -29.38 10.52 -3.62
CA SER A 514 -29.85 11.65 -4.43
C SER A 514 -29.05 11.83 -5.73
N GLY A 515 -27.80 11.37 -5.74
CA GLY A 515 -26.90 11.47 -6.90
C GLY A 515 -26.24 12.85 -7.08
N GLU A 516 -26.51 13.79 -6.19
CA GLU A 516 -25.95 15.15 -6.25
C GLU A 516 -24.50 15.20 -5.73
N ARG A 517 -23.78 16.27 -6.07
CA ARG A 517 -22.46 16.55 -5.51
C ARG A 517 -22.61 17.20 -4.14
N LEU A 518 -21.93 16.65 -3.12
CA LEU A 518 -21.73 17.32 -1.84
C LEU A 518 -20.31 17.11 -1.34
N CYS A 519 -19.63 18.17 -0.96
CA CYS A 519 -18.22 18.12 -0.55
C CYS A 519 -17.36 17.38 -1.60
N LYS A 520 -16.61 16.35 -1.18
CA LYS A 520 -15.82 15.48 -2.05
C LYS A 520 -16.57 14.24 -2.54
N LEU A 521 -17.87 14.08 -2.22
CA LEU A 521 -18.67 12.99 -2.80
C LEU A 521 -18.89 13.26 -4.30
N PRO A 522 -18.51 12.34 -5.19
CA PRO A 522 -18.66 12.52 -6.63
C PRO A 522 -20.13 12.35 -7.04
N PRO A 523 -20.70 13.23 -7.89
CA PRO A 523 -22.08 13.14 -8.39
C PRO A 523 -22.28 11.97 -9.35
N SER A 524 -23.54 11.56 -9.54
CA SER A 524 -23.94 10.48 -10.46
C SER A 524 -23.66 10.84 -11.91
N VAL A 525 -24.01 12.07 -12.28
CA VAL A 525 -23.70 12.68 -13.58
C VAL A 525 -22.55 13.66 -13.38
N PHE A 526 -21.56 13.60 -14.27
CA PHE A 526 -20.46 14.56 -14.25
C PHE A 526 -20.99 15.97 -14.49
N ASP A 527 -20.71 16.86 -13.55
CA ASP A 527 -21.33 18.19 -13.41
C ASP A 527 -20.66 19.29 -14.24
N GLN A 528 -19.50 19.02 -14.84
CA GLN A 528 -18.85 19.98 -15.73
C GLN A 528 -19.33 19.81 -17.18
N PRO A 529 -19.55 20.91 -17.92
CA PRO A 529 -19.94 20.84 -19.32
C PRO A 529 -18.79 20.35 -20.20
N GLU A 530 -19.14 19.67 -21.28
CA GLU A 530 -18.18 19.29 -22.32
C GLU A 530 -17.61 20.55 -23.00
N PRO A 531 -16.30 20.62 -23.27
CA PRO A 531 -15.70 21.78 -23.93
C PRO A 531 -16.33 22.03 -25.31
N GLU A 532 -16.74 23.27 -25.56
CA GLU A 532 -17.29 23.66 -26.86
C GLU A 532 -16.21 23.60 -27.95
N LYS A 533 -16.62 23.12 -29.13
CA LYS A 533 -15.76 23.02 -30.31
C LYS A 533 -15.63 24.40 -30.97
N PRO A 534 -14.42 24.98 -31.08
CA PRO A 534 -14.24 26.27 -31.74
C PRO A 534 -14.54 26.20 -33.24
N ASP A 535 -15.14 27.24 -33.81
CA ASP A 535 -15.50 27.32 -35.24
C ASP A 535 -14.26 27.29 -36.17
N ASN A 536 -13.13 27.83 -35.71
CA ASN A 536 -11.89 27.97 -36.49
C ASN A 536 -10.97 26.72 -36.46
N LEU A 537 -11.48 25.56 -36.03
CA LEU A 537 -10.68 24.34 -35.81
C LEU A 537 -9.95 23.82 -37.06
N SER A 538 -10.48 24.12 -38.25
CA SER A 538 -9.90 23.70 -39.54
C SER A 538 -8.79 24.62 -40.04
N MET A 539 -8.74 25.88 -39.57
CA MET A 539 -7.83 26.91 -40.07
C MET A 539 -6.71 27.28 -39.10
N ASP A 540 -6.92 27.12 -37.78
CA ASP A 540 -5.91 27.43 -36.76
C ASP A 540 -5.40 26.19 -36.00
N ILE A 541 -4.11 25.91 -36.17
CA ILE A 541 -3.40 24.80 -35.51
C ILE A 541 -3.36 25.01 -33.98
N LYS A 542 -3.27 26.26 -33.50
CA LYS A 542 -3.26 26.56 -32.06
C LYS A 542 -4.62 26.29 -31.44
N ALA A 543 -5.72 26.79 -32.04
CA ALA A 543 -7.07 26.50 -31.57
C ALA A 543 -7.37 24.99 -31.53
N LYS A 544 -6.92 24.22 -32.52
CA LYS A 544 -7.06 22.75 -32.53
C LYS A 544 -6.30 22.08 -31.39
N SER A 545 -5.07 22.53 -31.12
CA SER A 545 -4.27 22.03 -30.00
C SER A 545 -4.92 22.33 -28.65
N VAL A 546 -5.37 23.56 -28.43
CA VAL A 546 -6.03 23.99 -27.19
C VAL A 546 -7.34 23.22 -26.96
N TYR A 547 -8.18 23.07 -27.99
CA TYR A 547 -9.40 22.26 -27.90
C TYR A 547 -9.08 20.79 -27.58
N GLY A 548 -8.09 20.20 -28.26
CA GLY A 548 -7.65 18.82 -27.98
C GLY A 548 -7.15 18.63 -26.55
N GLN A 549 -6.42 19.60 -25.99
CA GLN A 549 -5.99 19.59 -24.59
C GLN A 549 -7.18 19.69 -23.62
N ARG A 550 -8.14 20.60 -23.88
CA ARG A 550 -9.35 20.75 -23.06
C ARG A 550 -10.23 19.50 -23.09
N LEU A 551 -10.45 18.93 -24.27
CA LEU A 551 -11.23 17.69 -24.43
C LEU A 551 -10.56 16.52 -23.70
N LYS A 552 -9.23 16.40 -23.80
CA LYS A 552 -8.47 15.39 -23.06
C LYS A 552 -8.57 15.60 -21.54
N ALA A 553 -8.50 16.84 -21.07
CA ALA A 553 -8.67 17.16 -19.66
C ALA A 553 -10.09 16.83 -19.16
N TYR A 554 -11.12 17.17 -19.94
CA TYR A 554 -12.52 16.83 -19.64
C TYR A 554 -12.74 15.31 -19.59
N MET A 555 -12.28 14.56 -20.60
CA MET A 555 -12.38 13.10 -20.62
C MET A 555 -11.66 12.47 -19.43
N GLN A 556 -10.49 12.99 -19.06
CA GLN A 556 -9.75 12.53 -17.88
C GLN A 556 -10.51 12.84 -16.58
N ALA A 557 -11.09 14.04 -16.45
CA ALA A 557 -11.86 14.44 -15.27
C ALA A 557 -13.14 13.59 -15.12
N LYS A 558 -13.84 13.31 -16.22
CA LYS A 558 -15.00 12.41 -16.24
C LYS A 558 -14.64 10.98 -15.83
N ALA A 559 -13.52 10.46 -16.33
CA ALA A 559 -13.01 9.13 -15.94
C ALA A 559 -12.58 9.07 -14.47
N ASN A 560 -11.96 10.14 -13.95
CA ASN A 560 -11.62 10.26 -12.54
C ASN A 560 -12.88 10.28 -11.67
N ASN A 561 -13.90 11.07 -12.03
CA ASN A 561 -15.18 11.12 -11.30
C ASN A 561 -15.85 9.74 -11.21
N HIS A 562 -15.84 8.97 -12.30
CA HIS A 562 -16.35 7.60 -12.29
C HIS A 562 -15.53 6.68 -11.36
N SER A 563 -14.20 6.78 -11.40
CA SER A 563 -13.30 6.00 -10.53
C SER A 563 -13.52 6.32 -9.05
N ASP A 564 -13.65 7.60 -8.71
CA ASP A 564 -13.93 8.08 -7.36
C ASP A 564 -15.31 7.58 -6.90
N ARG A 565 -16.32 7.61 -7.79
CA ARG A 565 -17.67 7.14 -7.48
C ARG A 565 -17.69 5.63 -7.21
N CYS A 566 -16.99 4.81 -8.00
CA CYS A 566 -16.85 3.39 -7.70
C CYS A 566 -16.17 3.17 -6.34
N SER A 567 -15.08 3.88 -6.04
CA SER A 567 -14.37 3.78 -4.75
C SER A 567 -15.27 4.11 -3.56
N VAL A 568 -16.04 5.19 -3.63
CA VAL A 568 -17.01 5.58 -2.59
C VAL A 568 -18.11 4.54 -2.43
N ASN A 569 -18.62 3.98 -3.52
CA ASN A 569 -19.64 2.94 -3.47
C ASN A 569 -19.17 1.70 -2.69
N TYR A 570 -17.95 1.21 -2.96
CA TYR A 570 -17.35 0.13 -2.17
C TYR A 570 -17.32 0.46 -0.67
N LYS A 571 -16.96 1.70 -0.30
CA LYS A 571 -16.91 2.13 1.11
C LYS A 571 -18.29 2.12 1.76
N ILE A 572 -19.30 2.68 1.10
CA ILE A 572 -20.67 2.77 1.63
C ILE A 572 -21.29 1.37 1.77
N GLU A 573 -21.09 0.48 0.79
CA GLU A 573 -21.56 -0.91 0.87
C GLU A 573 -20.92 -1.67 2.03
N ILE A 574 -19.60 -1.57 2.19
CA ILE A 574 -18.89 -2.18 3.31
C ILE A 574 -19.38 -1.57 4.63
N ALA A 575 -19.51 -0.24 4.71
CA ALA A 575 -20.02 0.43 5.90
C ALA A 575 -21.45 -0.03 6.27
N ARG A 576 -22.34 -0.19 5.28
CA ARG A 576 -23.70 -0.72 5.48
C ARG A 576 -23.69 -2.14 6.05
N ALA A 577 -22.84 -3.01 5.51
CA ALA A 577 -22.78 -4.41 5.93
C ALA A 577 -22.23 -4.60 7.35
N PHE A 578 -21.32 -3.73 7.78
CA PHE A 578 -20.73 -3.73 9.13
C PHE A 578 -21.50 -2.83 10.12
N LEU A 579 -22.65 -2.27 9.73
CA LEU A 579 -23.42 -1.40 10.61
C LEU A 579 -23.92 -2.16 11.85
N GLY A 580 -23.52 -1.67 13.03
CA GLY A 580 -23.83 -2.29 14.32
C GLY A 580 -22.95 -3.49 14.70
N ASP A 581 -21.96 -3.88 13.89
CA ASP A 581 -20.90 -4.79 14.31
C ASP A 581 -19.69 -3.99 14.82
N THR A 582 -18.95 -4.57 15.77
CA THR A 582 -17.60 -4.09 16.11
C THR A 582 -16.59 -4.76 15.19
N MET A 583 -15.70 -3.97 14.61
CA MET A 583 -14.71 -4.46 13.65
C MET A 583 -13.29 -4.04 14.03
N TYR A 584 -12.32 -4.78 13.49
CA TYR A 584 -10.91 -4.61 13.74
C TYR A 584 -10.15 -4.52 12.42
N LEU A 585 -9.11 -3.69 12.40
CA LEU A 585 -8.32 -3.41 11.21
C LEU A 585 -6.90 -3.94 11.43
N PRO A 586 -6.56 -5.17 10.98
CA PRO A 586 -5.21 -5.69 11.14
C PRO A 586 -4.20 -4.83 10.37
N HIS A 587 -3.04 -4.55 10.97
CA HIS A 587 -2.00 -3.67 10.41
C HIS A 587 -0.76 -4.45 9.94
N ASN A 588 -0.09 -3.93 8.92
CA ASN A 588 1.25 -4.33 8.50
C ASN A 588 2.14 -3.10 8.25
N LEU A 589 3.41 -3.31 7.90
CA LEU A 589 4.42 -2.25 7.76
C LEU A 589 4.87 -2.06 6.31
N ASP A 590 5.30 -0.86 5.96
CA ASP A 590 6.25 -0.70 4.84
C ASP A 590 7.69 -1.02 5.27
N PHE A 591 8.62 -1.02 4.33
CA PHE A 591 10.04 -1.30 4.63
C PHE A 591 10.72 -0.29 5.56
N ARG A 592 10.07 0.84 5.86
CA ARG A 592 10.58 1.89 6.76
C ARG A 592 10.03 1.74 8.17
N GLY A 593 9.04 0.87 8.36
CA GLY A 593 8.35 0.64 9.63
C GLY A 593 7.03 1.41 9.80
N ARG A 594 6.53 2.12 8.78
CA ARG A 594 5.23 2.81 8.89
C ARG A 594 4.09 1.80 8.82
N ALA A 595 3.14 1.89 9.76
CA ALA A 595 2.00 0.99 9.83
C ALA A 595 0.85 1.39 8.88
N TYR A 596 0.19 0.37 8.31
CA TYR A 596 -0.94 0.50 7.39
C TYR A 596 -1.96 -0.63 7.65
N PRO A 597 -3.27 -0.33 7.68
CA PRO A 597 -4.30 -1.35 7.62
C PRO A 597 -4.15 -2.26 6.39
N ILE A 598 -4.40 -3.56 6.59
CA ILE A 598 -4.44 -4.55 5.50
C ILE A 598 -5.73 -4.43 4.67
N PRO A 599 -6.95 -4.21 5.25
CA PRO A 599 -8.16 -3.94 4.47
C PRO A 599 -8.02 -2.64 3.67
N PRO A 600 -8.11 -2.65 2.32
CA PRO A 600 -7.75 -1.49 1.51
C PRO A 600 -8.88 -0.49 1.25
N HIS A 601 -10.16 -0.91 1.37
CA HIS A 601 -11.30 -0.11 0.92
C HIS A 601 -11.84 0.85 1.97
N LEU A 602 -12.18 0.33 3.16
CA LEU A 602 -12.68 1.11 4.30
C LEU A 602 -11.72 0.95 5.49
N ASN A 603 -11.02 2.02 5.84
CA ASN A 603 -10.10 2.10 6.98
C ASN A 603 -9.87 3.56 7.39
N HIS A 604 -9.35 3.78 8.60
CA HIS A 604 -9.16 5.11 9.19
C HIS A 604 -8.01 5.92 8.58
N ILE A 605 -7.09 5.30 7.83
CA ILE A 605 -6.05 6.02 7.05
C ILE A 605 -6.63 6.66 5.78
N GLY A 606 -7.85 6.29 5.39
CA GLY A 606 -8.55 6.79 4.19
C GLY A 606 -8.82 8.30 4.18
N ASP A 607 -9.64 8.70 3.21
CA ASP A 607 -10.12 10.08 3.05
C ASP A 607 -11.06 10.50 4.19
N ASP A 608 -11.36 11.80 4.26
CA ASP A 608 -12.25 12.42 5.26
C ASP A 608 -13.59 11.66 5.43
N LEU A 609 -14.19 11.19 4.33
CA LEU A 609 -15.39 10.35 4.39
C LEU A 609 -15.15 9.05 5.17
N SER A 610 -14.05 8.34 4.90
CA SER A 610 -13.72 7.11 5.61
C SER A 610 -13.51 7.36 7.10
N ARG A 611 -12.92 8.50 7.47
CA ARG A 611 -12.69 8.88 8.87
C ARG A 611 -13.98 9.28 9.58
N GLY A 612 -14.83 10.08 8.94
CA GLY A 612 -16.13 10.48 9.49
C GLY A 612 -17.11 9.31 9.68
N LEU A 613 -16.97 8.25 8.88
CA LEU A 613 -17.74 7.00 9.02
C LEU A 613 -17.28 6.11 10.17
N LEU A 614 -16.10 6.34 10.76
CA LEU A 614 -15.49 5.44 11.74
C LEU A 614 -15.45 6.07 13.13
N MET A 615 -15.87 5.31 14.14
CA MET A 615 -15.74 5.65 15.57
C MET A 615 -15.09 4.49 16.32
N PHE A 616 -14.56 4.73 17.51
CA PHE A 616 -14.11 3.64 18.37
C PHE A 616 -15.29 2.73 18.75
N GLY A 617 -15.05 1.42 18.78
CA GLY A 617 -16.06 0.43 19.18
C GLY A 617 -16.40 0.53 20.68
N GLU A 618 -15.40 0.87 21.49
CA GLU A 618 -15.56 1.19 22.90
C GLU A 618 -15.94 2.67 23.07
N ALA A 619 -16.65 3.01 24.14
CA ALA A 619 -16.95 4.40 24.52
C ALA A 619 -16.36 4.69 25.90
N LYS A 620 -15.95 5.93 26.14
CA LYS A 620 -15.41 6.40 27.43
C LYS A 620 -16.15 7.67 27.86
N PRO A 621 -16.34 7.91 29.17
CA PRO A 621 -16.93 9.15 29.65
C PRO A 621 -16.02 10.33 29.27
N LEU A 622 -16.60 11.46 28.90
CA LEU A 622 -15.86 12.66 28.49
C LEU A 622 -15.06 13.27 29.65
N GLY A 623 -15.69 13.42 30.82
CA GLY A 623 -15.19 14.28 31.88
C GLY A 623 -15.11 15.76 31.46
N GLU A 624 -14.80 16.64 32.41
CA GLU A 624 -14.58 18.07 32.16
C GLU A 624 -13.58 18.33 31.01
N ARG A 625 -12.45 17.63 31.04
CA ARG A 625 -11.37 17.77 30.06
C ARG A 625 -11.76 17.24 28.68
N GLY A 626 -12.46 16.11 28.59
CA GLY A 626 -12.87 15.55 27.31
C GLY A 626 -13.88 16.42 26.57
N LEU A 627 -14.82 17.04 27.29
CA LEU A 627 -15.75 18.00 26.68
C LEU A 627 -15.01 19.21 26.08
N ARG A 628 -13.98 19.71 26.78
CA ARG A 628 -13.11 20.77 26.26
C ARG A 628 -12.37 20.31 24.99
N TRP A 629 -11.81 19.11 25.00
CA TRP A 629 -11.10 18.55 23.84
C TRP A 629 -12.01 18.30 22.65
N LEU A 630 -13.27 17.93 22.85
CA LEU A 630 -14.23 17.77 21.76
C LEU A 630 -14.52 19.11 21.04
N LYS A 631 -14.59 20.22 21.80
CA LYS A 631 -14.72 21.58 21.23
C LYS A 631 -13.45 21.98 20.46
N ILE A 632 -12.28 21.73 21.02
CA ILE A 632 -10.99 21.98 20.34
C ILE A 632 -10.90 21.17 19.05
N HIS A 633 -11.32 19.91 19.09
CA HIS A 633 -11.34 19.03 17.93
C HIS A 633 -12.20 19.58 16.80
N LEU A 634 -13.41 20.06 17.13
CA LEU A 634 -14.29 20.71 16.16
C LEU A 634 -13.65 21.94 15.52
N ALA A 635 -13.00 22.80 16.32
CA ALA A 635 -12.28 23.97 15.80
C ALA A 635 -11.12 23.57 14.87
N ASN A 636 -10.37 22.51 15.22
CA ASN A 636 -9.29 21.98 14.40
C ASN A 636 -9.82 21.50 13.03
N LEU A 637 -10.89 20.69 13.02
CA LEU A 637 -11.50 20.17 11.80
C LEU A 637 -12.10 21.26 10.89
N TYR A 638 -12.54 22.37 11.49
CA TYR A 638 -13.02 23.54 10.75
C TYR A 638 -11.88 24.37 10.13
N GLY A 639 -10.63 24.16 10.56
CA GLY A 639 -9.45 24.89 10.08
C GLY A 639 -9.02 26.06 10.98
N PHE A 640 -9.58 26.20 12.18
CA PHE A 640 -9.19 27.21 13.17
C PHE A 640 -8.09 26.70 14.14
N ASP A 641 -7.07 26.05 13.57
CA ASP A 641 -6.01 25.32 14.30
C ASP A 641 -4.81 26.21 14.71
N LYS A 642 -4.82 27.51 14.38
CA LYS A 642 -3.73 28.47 14.68
C LYS A 642 -3.96 29.32 15.92
N ALA A 643 -5.15 29.25 16.49
CA ALA A 643 -5.48 29.88 17.75
C ALA A 643 -4.97 29.06 18.94
N ASN A 644 -4.87 29.67 20.12
CA ASN A 644 -4.63 28.92 21.35
C ASN A 644 -5.86 28.06 21.70
N PHE A 645 -5.72 27.13 22.63
CA PHE A 645 -6.81 26.18 22.93
C PHE A 645 -8.07 26.86 23.50
N ASP A 646 -7.93 27.95 24.24
CA ASP A 646 -9.09 28.65 24.83
C ASP A 646 -9.87 29.43 23.76
N GLU A 647 -9.17 30.11 22.86
CA GLU A 647 -9.74 30.76 21.68
C GLU A 647 -10.46 29.75 20.77
N ARG A 648 -9.94 28.52 20.63
CA ARG A 648 -10.60 27.44 19.88
C ARG A 648 -11.90 27.00 20.53
N VAL A 649 -11.95 26.93 21.86
CA VAL A 649 -13.17 26.62 22.61
C VAL A 649 -14.18 27.75 22.44
N GLU A 650 -13.76 29.01 22.61
CA GLU A 650 -14.60 30.19 22.44
C GLU A 650 -15.18 30.26 21.02
N TYR A 651 -14.36 30.00 19.99
CA TYR A 651 -14.80 29.95 18.59
C TYR A 651 -15.99 29.01 18.36
N VAL A 652 -15.99 27.85 19.03
CA VAL A 652 -17.08 26.87 18.97
C VAL A 652 -18.29 27.34 19.78
N MET A 653 -18.06 27.89 20.97
CA MET A 653 -19.14 28.39 21.84
C MET A 653 -19.92 29.55 21.19
N GLU A 654 -19.24 30.46 20.51
CA GLU A 654 -19.88 31.55 19.74
C GLU A 654 -20.77 31.05 18.59
N ARG A 655 -20.50 29.83 18.10
CA ARG A 655 -21.16 29.22 16.94
C ARG A 655 -21.98 28.00 17.33
N LEU A 656 -22.35 27.89 18.60
CA LEU A 656 -23.09 26.73 19.08
C LEU A 656 -24.41 26.53 18.31
N ASP A 657 -25.08 27.62 17.93
CA ASP A 657 -26.28 27.56 17.08
C ASP A 657 -26.01 26.92 15.70
N GLU A 658 -24.83 27.13 15.11
CA GLU A 658 -24.42 26.50 13.85
C GLU A 658 -24.09 25.01 14.03
N VAL A 659 -23.54 24.65 15.20
CA VAL A 659 -23.28 23.27 15.58
C VAL A 659 -24.59 22.49 15.74
N TYR A 660 -25.55 23.05 16.47
CA TYR A 660 -26.87 22.45 16.65
C TYR A 660 -27.63 22.33 15.33
N ASP A 661 -27.66 23.39 14.51
CA ASP A 661 -28.29 23.35 13.18
C ASP A 661 -27.65 22.28 12.27
N SER A 662 -26.32 22.18 12.26
CA SER A 662 -25.60 21.16 11.48
C SER A 662 -25.87 19.73 11.96
N ALA A 663 -26.03 19.53 13.27
CA ALA A 663 -26.30 18.23 13.86
C ALA A 663 -27.77 17.77 13.67
N GLU A 664 -28.74 18.68 13.78
CA GLU A 664 -30.17 18.36 13.64
C GLU A 664 -30.64 18.32 12.19
N LYS A 665 -30.15 19.26 11.37
CA LYS A 665 -30.57 19.44 9.98
C LYS A 665 -29.35 19.48 9.05
N PRO A 666 -28.58 18.38 8.96
CA PRO A 666 -27.32 18.33 8.21
C PRO A 666 -27.48 18.70 6.73
N LEU A 667 -28.63 18.38 6.12
CA LEU A 667 -28.93 18.64 4.71
C LEU A 667 -29.90 19.80 4.49
N GLU A 668 -30.80 20.10 5.43
CA GLU A 668 -31.85 21.12 5.25
C GLU A 668 -31.53 22.46 5.92
N GLY A 669 -30.57 22.47 6.85
CA GLY A 669 -30.14 23.66 7.59
C GLY A 669 -29.19 24.55 6.79
N ARG A 670 -28.39 25.34 7.51
CA ARG A 670 -27.39 26.27 6.96
C ARG A 670 -26.17 25.57 6.37
N ARG A 671 -26.03 24.25 6.60
CA ARG A 671 -24.93 23.39 6.12
C ARG A 671 -23.55 23.95 6.46
N TRP A 672 -23.40 24.58 7.63
CA TRP A 672 -22.16 25.23 8.07
C TRP A 672 -20.96 24.27 8.04
N TRP A 673 -21.16 23.02 8.48
CA TRP A 673 -20.17 21.95 8.46
C TRP A 673 -19.51 21.69 7.09
N THR A 674 -20.21 21.97 5.97
CA THR A 674 -19.68 21.73 4.60
C THR A 674 -18.53 22.66 4.22
N LYS A 675 -18.35 23.77 4.94
CA LYS A 675 -17.29 24.77 4.72
C LYS A 675 -16.00 24.46 5.48
N ALA A 676 -16.01 23.44 6.34
CA ALA A 676 -14.84 22.99 7.08
C ALA A 676 -13.78 22.39 6.14
N ASP A 677 -12.52 22.36 6.60
CA ASP A 677 -11.43 21.69 5.89
C ASP A 677 -11.68 20.17 5.78
N ASP A 678 -12.22 19.57 6.86
CA ASP A 678 -12.60 18.16 6.97
C ASP A 678 -14.09 18.01 7.31
N PRO A 679 -14.99 18.12 6.30
CA PRO A 679 -16.42 18.30 6.52
C PRO A 679 -17.11 17.09 7.17
N TRP A 680 -16.80 15.85 6.78
CA TRP A 680 -17.49 14.68 7.34
C TRP A 680 -17.11 14.42 8.80
N GLN A 681 -15.84 14.61 9.14
CA GLN A 681 -15.37 14.55 10.53
C GLN A 681 -15.96 15.72 11.36
N CYS A 682 -16.07 16.92 10.77
CA CYS A 682 -16.70 18.08 11.40
C CYS A 682 -18.17 17.78 11.74
N LEU A 683 -18.93 17.22 10.79
CA LEU A 683 -20.32 16.83 11.03
C LEU A 683 -20.44 15.78 12.15
N ALA A 684 -19.57 14.75 12.13
CA ALA A 684 -19.52 13.74 13.19
C ALA A 684 -19.32 14.38 14.57
N THR A 685 -18.41 15.36 14.65
CA THR A 685 -18.11 16.09 15.88
C THR A 685 -19.25 17.00 16.32
N CYS A 686 -19.95 17.66 15.39
CA CYS A 686 -21.15 18.45 15.71
C CYS A 686 -22.25 17.58 16.33
N MET A 687 -22.49 16.40 15.75
CA MET A 687 -23.47 15.44 16.27
C MET A 687 -23.09 14.93 17.66
N GLU A 688 -21.82 14.57 17.86
CA GLU A 688 -21.31 14.10 19.16
C GLU A 688 -21.36 15.20 20.24
N LEU A 689 -20.98 16.43 19.89
CA LEU A 689 -20.99 17.57 20.82
C LEU A 689 -22.40 17.95 21.24
N ARG A 690 -23.37 17.95 20.30
CA ARG A 690 -24.78 18.15 20.63
C ARG A 690 -25.28 17.07 21.59
N ALA A 691 -25.04 15.80 21.27
CA ALA A 691 -25.49 14.68 22.09
C ALA A 691 -24.90 14.73 23.51
N ALA A 692 -23.64 15.16 23.65
CA ALA A 692 -23.03 15.40 24.95
C ALA A 692 -23.71 16.55 25.71
N LEU A 693 -23.94 17.70 25.07
CA LEU A 693 -24.53 18.87 25.71
C LEU A 693 -26.02 18.72 26.07
N GLU A 694 -26.76 17.87 25.36
CA GLU A 694 -28.17 17.54 25.65
C GLU A 694 -28.33 16.43 26.70
N SER A 695 -27.25 15.71 27.04
CA SER A 695 -27.30 14.68 28.07
C SER A 695 -27.50 15.29 29.47
N GLU A 696 -28.06 14.51 30.41
CA GLU A 696 -28.29 14.97 31.79
C GLU A 696 -27.01 15.48 32.47
N ASP A 697 -25.89 14.81 32.20
CA ASP A 697 -24.55 15.21 32.61
C ASP A 697 -23.57 15.10 31.42
N PRO A 698 -23.20 16.24 30.80
CA PRO A 698 -22.25 16.27 29.69
C PRO A 698 -20.88 15.66 29.99
N GLU A 699 -20.46 15.60 31.25
CA GLU A 699 -19.18 15.00 31.64
C GLU A 699 -19.28 13.48 31.71
N ALA A 700 -20.41 12.93 32.12
CA ALA A 700 -20.66 11.49 32.15
C ALA A 700 -21.00 10.89 30.77
N TYR A 701 -21.23 11.73 29.75
CA TYR A 701 -21.54 11.28 28.40
C TYR A 701 -20.46 10.34 27.83
N MET A 702 -20.89 9.16 27.39
CA MET A 702 -20.01 8.11 26.86
C MET A 702 -19.70 8.37 25.39
N SER A 703 -18.58 9.05 25.12
CA SER A 703 -18.15 9.37 23.76
C SER A 703 -17.31 8.26 23.13
N SER A 704 -17.57 8.01 21.85
CA SER A 704 -16.82 7.05 21.02
C SER A 704 -16.06 7.72 19.87
N LEU A 705 -16.18 9.03 19.71
CA LEU A 705 -15.53 9.77 18.65
C LEU A 705 -14.01 9.86 18.93
N PRO A 706 -13.15 9.50 17.96
CA PRO A 706 -11.72 9.72 18.07
C PRO A 706 -11.41 11.22 18.03
N VAL A 707 -10.51 11.69 18.88
CA VAL A 707 -9.93 13.03 18.83
C VAL A 707 -8.49 12.93 18.37
N HIS A 708 -8.12 13.75 17.40
CA HIS A 708 -6.81 13.70 16.74
C HIS A 708 -5.83 14.68 17.37
N GLN A 709 -4.57 14.26 17.51
CA GLN A 709 -3.44 15.11 17.88
C GLN A 709 -2.37 14.99 16.79
N ASP A 710 -2.10 16.09 16.09
CA ASP A 710 -1.24 16.10 14.91
C ASP A 710 0.10 16.78 15.20
N GLY A 711 1.19 16.16 14.75
CA GLY A 711 2.51 16.78 14.81
C GLY A 711 2.67 17.89 13.76
N THR A 712 3.07 19.10 14.17
CA THR A 712 3.32 20.21 13.23
C THR A 712 4.59 19.96 12.42
N CYS A 713 4.43 19.35 11.24
CA CYS A 713 5.52 18.93 10.35
C CYS A 713 6.51 17.98 11.07
N ASN A 714 6.03 16.79 11.43
CA ASN A 714 6.78 15.82 12.25
C ASN A 714 8.21 15.54 11.74
N GLY A 715 8.42 15.47 10.41
CA GLY A 715 9.77 15.34 9.85
C GLY A 715 10.75 16.44 10.27
N LEU A 716 10.31 17.71 10.34
CA LEU A 716 11.13 18.81 10.87
C LEU A 716 11.28 18.74 12.39
N GLN A 717 10.28 18.24 13.12
CA GLN A 717 10.38 18.03 14.57
C GLN A 717 11.50 17.02 14.90
N HIS A 718 11.54 15.87 14.21
CA HIS A 718 12.64 14.92 14.35
C HIS A 718 13.99 15.52 13.97
N TYR A 719 14.08 16.27 12.88
CA TYR A 719 15.32 16.91 12.48
C TYR A 719 15.81 17.96 13.47
N ALA A 720 14.92 18.81 13.99
CA ALA A 720 15.28 19.82 14.98
C ALA A 720 15.76 19.19 16.29
N ALA A 721 15.15 18.07 16.72
CA ALA A 721 15.58 17.32 17.90
C ALA A 721 16.96 16.63 17.70
N LEU A 722 17.21 16.07 16.52
CA LEU A 722 18.51 15.47 16.17
C LEU A 722 19.62 16.50 16.00
N GLY A 723 19.33 17.59 15.27
CA GLY A 723 20.28 18.66 14.95
C GLY A 723 20.52 19.61 16.11
N GLY A 724 19.61 19.69 17.08
CA GLY A 724 19.67 20.64 18.18
C GLY A 724 19.40 22.09 17.73
N ASP A 725 18.59 22.28 16.68
CA ASP A 725 18.31 23.58 16.07
C ASP A 725 17.32 24.39 16.93
N ASN A 726 17.80 25.27 17.82
CA ASN A 726 16.93 26.00 18.76
C ASN A 726 15.88 26.90 18.07
N ARG A 727 16.27 27.67 17.03
CA ARG A 727 15.35 28.50 16.24
C ARG A 727 14.31 27.65 15.50
N GLY A 728 14.77 26.57 14.87
CA GLY A 728 13.91 25.63 14.18
C GLY A 728 12.91 24.96 15.13
N ALA A 729 13.38 24.49 16.28
CA ALA A 729 12.59 23.84 17.33
C ALA A 729 11.43 24.70 17.83
N GLN A 730 11.63 26.02 17.94
CA GLN A 730 10.56 26.95 18.30
C GLN A 730 9.47 27.04 17.22
N GLN A 731 9.85 27.02 15.93
CA GLN A 731 8.89 27.12 14.81
C GLN A 731 8.09 25.84 14.56
N VAL A 732 8.54 24.70 15.10
CA VAL A 732 7.87 23.39 15.01
C VAL A 732 7.30 22.92 16.36
N ASN A 733 7.10 23.85 17.29
CA ASN A 733 6.45 23.64 18.59
C ASN A 733 7.15 22.64 19.53
N LEU A 734 8.46 22.43 19.38
CA LEU A 734 9.25 21.68 20.37
C LEU A 734 9.58 22.53 21.61
N SER A 735 9.69 23.86 21.43
CA SER A 735 9.86 24.81 22.53
C SER A 735 8.51 25.33 23.01
N VAL A 736 8.46 25.78 24.27
CA VAL A 736 7.25 26.36 24.87
C VAL A 736 6.91 27.68 24.18
N THR A 737 5.69 27.80 23.69
CA THR A 737 5.13 29.02 23.10
C THR A 737 3.72 29.26 23.63
N GLU A 738 3.28 30.52 23.68
CA GLU A 738 1.91 30.89 24.08
C GLU A 738 0.87 30.56 23.01
N ARG A 739 1.29 30.50 21.75
CA ARG A 739 0.47 30.15 20.59
C ARG A 739 1.18 29.11 19.73
N PRO A 740 0.45 28.27 18.99
CA PRO A 740 1.05 27.32 18.06
C PRO A 740 1.80 28.09 16.96
N SER A 741 3.08 27.78 16.79
CA SER A 741 3.89 28.32 15.70
C SER A 741 3.56 27.62 14.39
N ASP A 742 3.60 28.38 13.29
CA ASP A 742 3.33 27.88 11.95
C ASP A 742 4.57 28.07 11.06
N VAL A 743 5.42 27.04 11.04
CA VAL A 743 6.67 27.02 10.25
C VAL A 743 6.45 27.42 8.78
N TYR A 744 5.29 27.09 8.20
CA TYR A 744 4.98 27.43 6.81
C TYR A 744 4.81 28.93 6.59
N THR A 745 4.10 29.62 7.50
CA THR A 745 3.93 31.07 7.45
C THR A 745 5.24 31.78 7.79
N TYR A 746 6.01 31.25 8.74
CA TYR A 746 7.33 31.78 9.05
C TYR A 746 8.28 31.71 7.83
N VAL A 747 8.37 30.56 7.15
CA VAL A 747 9.15 30.41 5.93
C VAL A 747 8.61 31.29 4.80
N ALA A 748 7.30 31.39 4.62
CA ALA A 748 6.70 32.30 3.64
C ALA A 748 7.15 33.76 3.87
N ASN A 749 7.17 34.21 5.13
CA ASN A 749 7.63 35.55 5.50
C ASN A 749 9.14 35.73 5.27
N MET A 750 9.96 34.71 5.55
CA MET A 750 11.40 34.74 5.23
C MET A 750 11.63 34.88 3.71
N VAL A 751 10.89 34.11 2.92
CA VAL A 751 10.95 34.18 1.45
C VAL A 751 10.47 35.54 0.96
N GLN A 752 9.42 36.11 1.55
CA GLN A 752 8.94 37.44 1.17
C GLN A 752 9.98 38.53 1.43
N ARG A 753 10.71 38.48 2.56
CA ARG A 753 11.83 39.42 2.82
C ARG A 753 12.93 39.32 1.77
N GLN A 754 13.31 38.09 1.40
CA GLN A 754 14.27 37.83 0.33
C GLN A 754 13.79 38.34 -1.03
N LEU A 755 12.49 38.25 -1.31
CA LEU A 755 11.89 38.82 -2.52
C LEU A 755 11.90 40.34 -2.51
N ASP A 756 11.65 40.97 -1.37
CA ASP A 756 11.65 42.43 -1.25
C ASP A 756 13.06 43.00 -1.49
N GLU A 757 14.10 42.33 -0.97
CA GLU A 757 15.51 42.66 -1.23
C GLU A 757 15.87 42.49 -2.72
N ASP A 758 15.50 41.37 -3.34
CA ASP A 758 15.77 41.12 -4.76
C ASP A 758 14.94 42.05 -5.68
N ALA A 759 13.73 42.42 -5.27
CA ALA A 759 12.89 43.37 -5.99
C ALA A 759 13.48 44.79 -5.94
N ALA A 760 14.10 45.18 -4.82
CA ALA A 760 14.87 46.41 -4.71
C ALA A 760 16.11 46.39 -5.62
N ASN A 761 16.69 45.22 -5.86
CA ASN A 761 17.78 44.98 -6.82
C ASN A 761 17.31 44.78 -8.28
N ASP A 762 16.06 45.16 -8.60
CA ASP A 762 15.46 45.11 -9.94
C ASP A 762 15.32 43.71 -10.56
N HIS A 763 15.21 42.65 -9.73
CA HIS A 763 15.02 41.29 -10.24
C HIS A 763 13.58 41.08 -10.77
N LYS A 764 13.44 40.75 -12.07
CA LYS A 764 12.15 40.58 -12.78
C LYS A 764 11.14 39.70 -12.01
N TYR A 765 11.56 38.50 -11.62
CA TYR A 765 10.67 37.53 -10.97
C TYR A 765 10.35 37.89 -9.51
N ALA A 766 11.24 38.64 -8.85
CA ALA A 766 10.99 39.09 -7.48
C ALA A 766 9.85 40.11 -7.45
N LYS A 767 9.87 41.09 -8.36
CA LYS A 767 8.78 42.07 -8.54
C LYS A 767 7.45 41.41 -8.92
N MET A 768 7.49 40.37 -9.75
CA MET A 768 6.29 39.64 -10.17
C MET A 768 5.62 38.86 -9.03
N LEU A 769 6.44 38.31 -8.13
CA LEU A 769 6.02 37.46 -7.01
C LEU A 769 5.79 38.23 -5.71
N GLN A 770 6.17 39.50 -5.64
CA GLN A 770 6.05 40.34 -4.45
C GLN A 770 4.59 40.40 -3.97
N GLY A 771 4.36 40.10 -2.68
CA GLY A 771 3.03 40.06 -2.08
C GLY A 771 2.17 38.86 -2.51
N LYS A 772 2.69 37.95 -3.34
CA LYS A 772 1.96 36.76 -3.83
C LYS A 772 2.39 35.46 -3.15
N VAL A 773 3.46 35.48 -2.34
CA VAL A 773 3.94 34.30 -1.59
C VAL A 773 3.12 34.12 -0.31
N ALA A 774 2.07 33.30 -0.41
CA ALA A 774 1.26 32.90 0.75
C ALA A 774 1.70 31.54 1.30
N ARG A 775 1.33 31.25 2.55
CA ARG A 775 1.49 29.95 3.22
C ARG A 775 1.18 28.76 2.31
N LYS A 776 0.05 28.80 1.60
CA LYS A 776 -0.41 27.73 0.69
C LYS A 776 0.58 27.41 -0.43
N VAL A 777 1.31 28.41 -0.94
CA VAL A 777 2.27 28.25 -2.05
C VAL A 777 3.51 27.48 -1.59
N VAL A 778 4.00 27.74 -0.38
CA VAL A 778 5.24 27.11 0.14
C VAL A 778 4.98 25.86 1.00
N LYS A 779 3.76 25.66 1.52
CA LYS A 779 3.41 24.56 2.45
C LYS A 779 3.86 23.20 1.92
N GLN A 780 3.53 22.87 0.67
CA GLN A 780 3.86 21.57 0.09
C GLN A 780 5.37 21.37 -0.04
N THR A 781 6.10 22.40 -0.48
CA THR A 781 7.56 22.36 -0.63
C THR A 781 8.25 22.20 0.73
N VAL A 782 7.87 22.99 1.73
CA VAL A 782 8.41 22.88 3.09
C VAL A 782 8.15 21.50 3.68
N MET A 783 6.92 20.99 3.55
CA MET A 783 6.54 19.67 4.05
C MET A 783 7.29 18.52 3.36
N THR A 784 7.57 18.64 2.07
CA THR A 784 8.20 17.54 1.31
C THR A 784 9.73 17.61 1.29
N THR A 785 10.34 18.75 1.63
CA THR A 785 11.81 18.92 1.67
C THR A 785 12.47 18.00 2.68
N VAL A 786 11.90 17.86 3.87
CA VAL A 786 12.39 16.89 4.87
C VAL A 786 12.27 15.44 4.42
N TYR A 787 11.40 15.17 3.45
CA TYR A 787 11.17 13.86 2.86
C TYR A 787 11.91 13.68 1.53
N GLY A 788 12.94 14.50 1.27
CA GLY A 788 13.87 14.32 0.15
C GLY A 788 13.33 14.82 -1.19
N VAL A 789 12.47 15.84 -1.19
CA VAL A 789 12.11 16.53 -2.45
C VAL A 789 13.37 17.13 -3.08
N THR A 790 13.54 16.92 -4.38
CA THR A 790 14.59 17.56 -5.16
C THR A 790 14.20 18.98 -5.55
N TYR A 791 15.16 19.77 -6.06
CA TYR A 791 14.87 21.09 -6.59
C TYR A 791 13.81 21.05 -7.71
N ILE A 792 13.90 20.07 -8.60
CA ILE A 792 12.93 19.85 -9.68
C ILE A 792 11.53 19.58 -9.09
N GLY A 793 11.45 18.71 -8.09
CA GLY A 793 10.19 18.41 -7.41
C GLY A 793 9.60 19.62 -6.69
N ALA A 794 10.42 20.42 -6.02
CA ALA A 794 10.02 21.66 -5.36
C ALA A 794 9.46 22.69 -6.35
N ARG A 795 10.12 22.87 -7.51
CA ARG A 795 9.64 23.74 -8.59
C ARG A 795 8.26 23.27 -9.07
N ASP A 796 8.09 22.00 -9.38
CA ASP A 796 6.83 21.47 -9.94
C ASP A 796 5.66 21.57 -8.93
N GLN A 797 5.95 21.53 -7.63
CA GLN A 797 4.96 21.78 -6.58
C GLN A 797 4.52 23.25 -6.55
N ILE A 798 5.48 24.17 -6.55
CA ILE A 798 5.22 25.62 -6.56
C ILE A 798 4.52 26.03 -7.85
N GLU A 799 4.95 25.53 -9.01
CA GLU A 799 4.34 25.83 -10.31
C GLU A 799 2.84 25.47 -10.33
N ARG A 800 2.47 24.31 -9.78
CA ARG A 800 1.06 23.92 -9.64
C ARG A 800 0.28 24.91 -8.78
N GLN A 801 0.82 25.30 -7.62
CA GLN A 801 0.16 26.28 -6.74
C GLN A 801 0.03 27.66 -7.39
N LEU A 802 1.02 28.10 -8.18
CA LEU A 802 0.95 29.36 -8.92
C LEU A 802 -0.09 29.31 -10.05
N LYS A 803 -0.16 28.20 -10.79
CA LYS A 803 -1.19 28.00 -11.84
C LYS A 803 -2.60 27.98 -11.26
N ASP A 804 -2.80 27.35 -10.10
CA ASP A 804 -4.11 27.30 -9.43
C ASP A 804 -4.60 28.68 -8.99
N ARG A 805 -3.69 29.60 -8.64
CA ARG A 805 -4.03 30.97 -8.23
C ARG A 805 -4.40 31.88 -9.39
N LYS A 806 -3.93 31.60 -10.61
CA LYS A 806 -4.18 32.39 -11.83
C LYS A 806 -3.80 33.88 -11.73
N ASP A 807 -2.89 34.22 -10.80
CA ASP A 807 -2.42 35.58 -10.52
C ASP A 807 -1.13 35.95 -11.29
N ILE A 808 -0.58 34.99 -12.04
CA ILE A 808 0.62 35.11 -12.88
C ILE A 808 0.31 34.46 -14.24
N PRO A 809 0.77 35.04 -15.37
CA PRO A 809 0.62 34.42 -16.69
C PRO A 809 1.22 33.01 -16.72
N GLU A 810 0.47 32.04 -17.27
CA GLU A 810 0.87 30.62 -17.27
C GLU A 810 2.25 30.37 -17.91
N GLU A 811 2.62 31.18 -18.91
CA GLU A 811 3.91 31.10 -19.61
C GLU A 811 5.10 31.46 -18.71
N GLU A 812 4.90 32.34 -17.73
CA GLU A 812 5.95 32.79 -16.79
C GLU A 812 5.96 31.98 -15.49
N CYS A 813 4.91 31.19 -15.22
CA CYS A 813 4.80 30.38 -13.99
C CYS A 813 5.98 29.43 -13.81
N TRP A 814 6.52 28.85 -14.87
CA TRP A 814 7.65 27.92 -14.77
C TRP A 814 8.93 28.61 -14.26
N ASN A 815 9.28 29.76 -14.85
CA ASN A 815 10.47 30.52 -14.44
C ASN A 815 10.29 31.15 -13.05
N ALA A 816 9.09 31.67 -12.77
CA ALA A 816 8.74 32.21 -11.45
C ALA A 816 8.83 31.12 -10.37
N ALA A 817 8.30 29.92 -10.64
CA ALA A 817 8.40 28.78 -9.74
C ALA A 817 9.84 28.32 -9.51
N ALA A 818 10.67 28.32 -10.56
CA ALA A 818 12.08 27.96 -10.45
C ALA A 818 12.84 28.91 -9.50
N TYR A 819 12.65 30.22 -9.68
CA TYR A 819 13.24 31.22 -8.80
C TYR A 819 12.71 31.11 -7.35
N LEU A 820 11.39 30.96 -7.17
CA LEU A 820 10.77 30.84 -5.85
C LEU A 820 11.20 29.55 -5.12
N ALA A 821 11.38 28.45 -5.85
CA ALA A 821 11.88 27.20 -5.28
C ALA A 821 13.30 27.35 -4.70
N LYS A 822 14.21 28.05 -5.40
CA LYS A 822 15.58 28.31 -4.89
C LYS A 822 15.53 29.09 -3.58
N LYS A 823 14.78 30.19 -3.55
CA LYS A 823 14.65 31.03 -2.34
C LYS A 823 13.98 30.29 -1.18
N THR A 824 12.97 29.48 -1.47
CA THR A 824 12.28 28.67 -0.45
C THR A 824 13.22 27.64 0.18
N LEU A 825 13.96 26.88 -0.63
CA LEU A 825 14.93 25.88 -0.13
C LEU A 825 16.07 26.54 0.66
N PHE A 826 16.53 27.71 0.25
CA PHE A 826 17.51 28.49 1.00
C PHE A 826 16.99 28.88 2.39
N CYS A 827 15.79 29.45 2.48
CA CYS A 827 15.20 29.86 3.77
C CYS A 827 14.99 28.67 4.72
N ILE A 828 14.60 27.50 4.20
CA ILE A 828 14.48 26.27 5.01
C ILE A 828 15.85 25.86 5.55
N GLY A 829 16.89 25.87 4.70
CA GLY A 829 18.24 25.49 5.09
C GLY A 829 18.89 26.43 6.10
N ASP A 830 18.55 27.73 6.04
CA ASP A 830 18.97 28.72 7.03
C ASP A 830 18.28 28.51 8.39
N LEU A 831 16.98 28.19 8.38
CA LEU A 831 16.21 27.93 9.60
C LEU A 831 16.63 26.64 10.32
N PHE A 832 16.99 25.60 9.56
CA PHE A 832 17.34 24.27 10.08
C PHE A 832 18.76 23.86 9.65
N SER A 833 19.75 24.61 10.12
CA SER A 833 21.15 24.41 9.77
C SER A 833 21.71 23.04 10.21
N GLY A 834 21.34 22.58 11.41
CA GLY A 834 21.71 21.25 11.94
C GLY A 834 21.04 20.14 11.15
N ALA A 835 19.75 20.28 10.84
CA ALA A 835 19.04 19.35 9.94
C ALA A 835 19.71 19.22 8.58
N LYS A 836 20.11 20.35 7.97
CA LYS A 836 20.84 20.37 6.69
C LYS A 836 22.17 19.63 6.81
N ALA A 837 22.94 19.87 7.87
CA ALA A 837 24.19 19.17 8.12
C ALA A 837 24.00 17.66 8.28
N ILE A 838 22.94 17.22 8.97
CA ILE A 838 22.58 15.80 9.13
C ILE A 838 22.19 15.20 7.77
N GLN A 839 21.35 15.87 6.99
CA GLN A 839 20.95 15.40 5.65
C GLN A 839 22.17 15.21 4.75
N THR A 840 23.09 16.16 4.74
CA THR A 840 24.36 16.07 4.00
C THR A 840 25.20 14.91 4.52
N TRP A 841 25.34 14.74 5.84
CA TRP A 841 26.09 13.64 6.44
C TRP A 841 25.52 12.26 6.08
N LEU A 842 24.20 12.07 6.21
CA LEU A 842 23.51 10.84 5.82
C LEU A 842 23.74 10.56 4.33
N ASN A 843 23.54 11.56 3.46
CA ASN A 843 23.75 11.42 2.01
C ASN A 843 25.18 10.96 1.68
N LEU A 844 26.20 11.57 2.30
CA LEU A 844 27.60 11.18 2.11
C LEU A 844 27.86 9.75 2.58
N CYS A 845 27.38 9.37 3.77
CA CYS A 845 27.51 8.00 4.28
C CYS A 845 26.90 7.00 3.30
N ALA A 846 25.70 7.26 2.80
CA ALA A 846 25.03 6.40 1.84
C ALA A 846 25.78 6.31 0.50
N ARG A 847 26.37 7.41 -0.01
CA ARG A 847 27.23 7.38 -1.21
C ARG A 847 28.46 6.50 -0.99
N LEU A 848 29.12 6.62 0.17
CA LEU A 848 30.33 5.85 0.49
C LEU A 848 30.01 4.35 0.65
N VAL A 849 28.94 4.03 1.39
CA VAL A 849 28.46 2.65 1.56
C VAL A 849 28.11 2.04 0.20
N ALA A 850 27.38 2.75 -0.66
CA ALA A 850 27.00 2.26 -1.98
C ALA A 850 28.20 2.04 -2.93
N LYS A 851 29.31 2.75 -2.73
CA LYS A 851 30.56 2.59 -3.49
C LYS A 851 31.52 1.55 -2.89
N SER A 852 31.19 1.00 -1.72
CA SER A 852 32.04 0.05 -1.01
C SER A 852 31.86 -1.39 -1.50
N ILE A 853 32.90 -2.21 -1.30
CA ILE A 853 32.95 -3.63 -1.67
C ILE A 853 33.44 -4.42 -0.45
N PRO A 854 32.82 -5.55 -0.07
CA PRO A 854 33.33 -6.42 0.99
C PRO A 854 34.74 -6.94 0.67
N ALA A 855 35.63 -6.99 1.66
CA ALA A 855 37.02 -7.45 1.45
C ALA A 855 37.12 -8.83 0.76
N GLU A 856 36.21 -9.76 1.09
CA GLU A 856 36.16 -11.11 0.52
C GLU A 856 35.89 -11.11 -1.00
N ARG A 857 35.22 -10.06 -1.51
CA ARG A 857 34.87 -9.91 -2.94
C ARG A 857 35.92 -9.14 -3.72
N ILE A 858 36.93 -8.55 -3.07
CA ILE A 858 37.98 -7.76 -3.74
C ILE A 858 38.80 -8.58 -4.74
N PRO A 859 39.22 -9.83 -4.44
CA PRO A 859 39.91 -10.66 -5.43
C PRO A 859 39.10 -10.84 -6.71
N GLU A 860 37.80 -11.14 -6.59
CA GLU A 860 36.88 -11.25 -7.73
C GLU A 860 36.64 -9.91 -8.45
N ALA A 861 36.70 -8.79 -7.73
CA ALA A 861 36.57 -7.45 -8.29
C ALA A 861 37.78 -7.04 -9.16
N LEU A 862 38.97 -7.56 -8.82
CA LEU A 862 40.24 -7.35 -9.52
C LEU A 862 40.47 -8.35 -10.66
N GLU A 863 39.67 -9.41 -10.77
CA GLU A 863 39.72 -10.31 -11.93
C GLU A 863 39.27 -9.60 -13.22
N ALA A 864 40.11 -9.67 -14.26
CA ALA A 864 39.79 -9.15 -15.58
C ALA A 864 38.69 -9.99 -16.26
N GLU A 865 37.72 -9.33 -16.92
CA GLU A 865 36.72 -10.04 -17.72
C GLU A 865 37.40 -10.83 -18.86
N LYS A 866 37.22 -12.15 -18.88
CA LYS A 866 37.56 -13.00 -20.03
C LYS A 866 36.54 -12.79 -21.16
N THR A 867 36.55 -11.63 -21.82
CA THR A 867 35.67 -11.39 -22.96
C THR A 867 36.15 -12.21 -24.16
N LYS A 868 35.26 -13.06 -24.72
CA LYS A 868 35.53 -13.88 -25.93
C LYS A 868 35.74 -13.08 -27.24
N ARG A 869 35.92 -11.75 -27.18
CA ARG A 869 36.12 -10.91 -28.38
C ARG A 869 37.31 -9.98 -28.20
N ARG A 870 38.22 -10.04 -29.18
CA ARG A 870 39.47 -9.29 -29.33
C ARG A 870 39.24 -7.76 -29.33
N LEU A 871 39.28 -7.12 -28.17
CA LEU A 871 39.59 -5.69 -28.00
C LEU A 871 40.37 -5.50 -26.67
N PRO A 872 41.49 -4.76 -26.65
CA PRO A 872 42.33 -4.63 -25.48
C PRO A 872 41.88 -3.42 -24.63
N VAL A 873 40.83 -3.60 -23.83
CA VAL A 873 40.57 -2.71 -22.68
C VAL A 873 40.15 -3.59 -21.51
N SER A 874 41.07 -3.80 -20.57
CA SER A 874 40.78 -4.45 -19.28
C SER A 874 39.88 -3.51 -18.48
N THR A 875 38.56 -3.74 -18.52
CA THR A 875 37.64 -3.03 -17.62
C THR A 875 37.47 -3.91 -16.38
N ASN A 876 38.08 -3.51 -15.26
CA ASN A 876 38.01 -4.25 -13.99
C ASN A 876 36.55 -4.39 -13.53
N ARG A 877 36.22 -5.50 -12.87
CA ARG A 877 34.85 -5.86 -12.46
C ARG A 877 34.33 -5.05 -11.26
N ILE A 878 35.16 -4.17 -10.69
CA ILE A 878 34.90 -3.30 -9.52
C ILE A 878 33.48 -2.72 -9.47
N ARG A 879 33.01 -2.05 -10.54
CA ARG A 879 31.67 -1.44 -10.55
C ARG A 879 30.53 -2.45 -10.37
N LYS A 880 30.68 -3.67 -10.92
CA LYS A 880 29.67 -4.73 -10.79
C LYS A 880 29.64 -5.34 -9.40
N GLU A 881 30.73 -5.24 -8.65
CA GLU A 881 30.85 -5.75 -7.28
C GLU A 881 30.40 -4.72 -6.22
N GLN A 882 30.06 -3.49 -6.62
CA GLN A 882 29.41 -2.47 -5.77
C GLN A 882 27.93 -2.82 -5.51
N MET A 883 27.71 -3.86 -4.72
CA MET A 883 26.39 -4.43 -4.44
C MET A 883 25.85 -4.10 -3.04
N THR A 884 26.62 -3.36 -2.24
CA THR A 884 26.31 -3.05 -0.84
C THR A 884 25.21 -1.99 -0.74
N SER A 885 24.06 -2.39 -0.19
CA SER A 885 22.92 -1.50 0.09
C SER A 885 23.11 -0.78 1.44
N VAL A 886 22.44 0.36 1.62
CA VAL A 886 22.38 1.01 2.94
C VAL A 886 21.41 0.23 3.81
N VAL A 887 21.92 -0.24 4.96
CA VAL A 887 21.18 -1.01 5.95
C VAL A 887 21.41 -0.41 7.33
N TRP A 888 20.33 -0.15 8.06
CA TRP A 888 20.39 0.28 9.46
C TRP A 888 19.28 -0.39 10.27
N THR A 889 19.41 -0.34 11.58
CA THR A 889 18.42 -0.91 12.50
C THR A 889 17.69 0.22 13.21
N THR A 890 16.36 0.16 13.29
CA THR A 890 15.60 1.13 14.09
C THR A 890 15.89 0.93 15.58
N PRO A 891 15.64 1.94 16.43
CA PRO A 891 15.76 1.77 17.88
C PRO A 891 14.90 0.65 18.48
N LEU A 892 13.86 0.20 17.76
CA LEU A 892 13.01 -0.95 18.13
C LEU A 892 13.47 -2.29 17.56
N GLY A 893 14.63 -2.34 16.90
CA GLY A 893 15.22 -3.57 16.37
C GLY A 893 14.76 -3.96 14.96
N LEU A 894 13.96 -3.13 14.26
CA LEU A 894 13.54 -3.40 12.88
C LEU A 894 14.71 -3.16 11.91
N PRO A 895 15.15 -4.15 11.11
CA PRO A 895 16.14 -3.92 10.07
C PRO A 895 15.50 -3.20 8.87
N ILE A 896 16.11 -2.12 8.42
CA ILE A 896 15.70 -1.38 7.24
C ILE A 896 16.75 -1.52 6.16
N VAL A 897 16.33 -2.03 5.01
CA VAL A 897 17.18 -2.24 3.83
C VAL A 897 16.64 -1.41 2.67
N GLN A 898 17.49 -0.57 2.08
CA GLN A 898 17.11 0.21 0.91
C GLN A 898 17.14 -0.64 -0.39
N PRO A 899 16.00 -0.82 -1.08
CA PRO A 899 15.90 -1.75 -2.21
C PRO A 899 16.38 -1.14 -3.55
N TYR A 900 17.14 -0.04 -3.52
CA TYR A 900 17.48 0.72 -4.72
C TYR A 900 18.68 0.11 -5.47
N ARG A 901 18.40 -0.82 -6.39
CA ARG A 901 19.39 -1.50 -7.24
C ARG A 901 19.27 -1.10 -8.71
N LYS A 902 20.37 -1.13 -9.47
CA LYS A 902 20.40 -0.95 -10.93
C LYS A 902 20.05 -2.28 -11.59
N VAL A 903 18.77 -2.65 -11.53
CA VAL A 903 18.34 -3.96 -12.02
C VAL A 903 18.49 -4.02 -13.55
N LYS A 904 19.42 -4.86 -14.02
CA LYS A 904 19.65 -5.06 -15.45
C LYS A 904 18.50 -5.86 -16.02
N ARG A 905 17.86 -5.30 -17.04
CA ARG A 905 16.85 -6.02 -17.80
C ARG A 905 17.57 -6.95 -18.77
N LYS A 906 17.31 -8.24 -18.68
CA LYS A 906 17.78 -9.23 -19.66
C LYS A 906 16.71 -9.45 -20.70
N GLN A 907 17.12 -9.55 -21.96
CA GLN A 907 16.27 -10.05 -23.03
C GLN A 907 16.12 -11.56 -22.84
N ILE A 908 14.89 -12.03 -22.66
CA ILE A 908 14.56 -13.45 -22.58
C ILE A 908 13.72 -13.79 -23.80
N MET A 909 14.17 -14.74 -24.61
CA MET A 909 13.35 -15.31 -25.69
C MET A 909 12.26 -16.16 -25.05
N THR A 910 11.01 -15.79 -25.33
CA THR A 910 9.83 -16.56 -24.98
C THR A 910 9.08 -16.95 -26.26
N ALA A 911 8.04 -17.78 -26.17
CA ALA A 911 7.27 -18.22 -27.33
C ALA A 911 6.71 -17.03 -28.14
N LEU A 912 6.28 -15.96 -27.45
CA LEU A 912 5.71 -14.76 -28.07
C LEU A 912 6.75 -13.78 -28.63
N GLN A 913 7.75 -13.41 -27.83
CA GLN A 913 8.76 -12.42 -28.22
C GLN A 913 9.99 -12.50 -27.31
N THR A 914 10.98 -11.64 -27.58
CA THR A 914 12.01 -11.37 -26.59
C THR A 914 11.56 -10.28 -25.61
N VAL A 915 11.27 -10.66 -24.37
CA VAL A 915 10.86 -9.74 -23.29
C VAL A 915 12.06 -9.27 -22.47
N TYR A 916 12.09 -7.99 -22.13
CA TYR A 916 13.03 -7.43 -21.17
C TYR A 916 12.51 -7.63 -19.76
N ILE A 917 13.07 -8.60 -19.03
CA ILE A 917 12.71 -8.87 -17.65
C ILE A 917 13.90 -8.58 -16.74
N SER A 918 13.59 -7.94 -15.64
CA SER A 918 14.47 -7.84 -14.49
C SER A 918 14.16 -9.00 -13.56
N ASP A 919 15.15 -9.82 -13.25
CA ASP A 919 15.04 -10.76 -12.14
C ASP A 919 15.34 -10.01 -10.83
N PRO A 920 14.36 -9.81 -9.92
CA PRO A 920 14.60 -9.14 -8.64
C PRO A 920 15.55 -9.92 -7.73
N ASN A 921 15.72 -11.23 -7.97
CA ASN A 921 16.60 -12.10 -7.20
C ASN A 921 18.02 -12.13 -7.79
N ALA A 922 18.25 -11.55 -8.97
CA ALA A 922 19.57 -11.48 -9.55
C ALA A 922 20.43 -10.46 -8.78
N PRO A 923 21.66 -10.84 -8.35
CA PRO A 923 22.60 -9.90 -7.77
C PRO A 923 22.84 -8.74 -8.76
N ALA A 924 22.58 -7.53 -8.29
CA ALA A 924 22.71 -6.31 -9.08
C ALA A 924 23.39 -5.22 -8.25
N GLU A 925 24.24 -4.43 -8.92
CA GLU A 925 24.87 -3.25 -8.36
C GLU A 925 23.81 -2.27 -7.81
N VAL A 926 24.16 -1.55 -6.75
CA VAL A 926 23.25 -0.57 -6.16
C VAL A 926 23.19 0.71 -6.98
N ASN A 927 22.06 1.41 -6.93
CA ASN A 927 21.97 2.76 -7.50
C ASN A 927 22.45 3.78 -6.44
N ALA A 928 23.74 4.13 -6.48
CA ALA A 928 24.36 5.02 -5.49
C ALA A 928 23.62 6.36 -5.33
N ASN A 929 23.20 6.99 -6.43
CA ASN A 929 22.48 8.27 -6.37
C ASN A 929 21.12 8.15 -5.66
N LYS A 930 20.37 7.07 -5.95
CA LYS A 930 19.09 6.81 -5.27
C LYS A 930 19.25 6.37 -3.82
N GLN A 931 20.27 5.58 -3.50
CA GLN A 931 20.60 5.22 -2.11
C GLN A 931 20.87 6.51 -1.30
N ALA A 932 21.72 7.38 -1.84
CA ALA A 932 22.11 8.63 -1.21
C ALA A 932 20.96 9.63 -1.01
N SER A 933 20.19 9.92 -2.06
CA SER A 933 19.07 10.87 -1.97
C SER A 933 17.90 10.34 -1.13
N ALA A 934 17.69 9.03 -1.09
CA ALA A 934 16.60 8.43 -0.35
C ALA A 934 16.95 8.06 1.10
N PHE A 935 18.22 8.07 1.51
CA PHE A 935 18.59 7.70 2.88
C PHE A 935 18.07 8.69 3.93
N PRO A 936 18.30 10.01 3.83
CA PRO A 936 17.75 10.96 4.79
C PRO A 936 16.22 10.83 5.02
N PRO A 937 15.37 10.79 3.98
CA PRO A 937 13.93 10.69 4.21
C PRO A 937 13.49 9.32 4.73
N ASN A 938 14.12 8.23 4.31
CA ASN A 938 13.77 6.90 4.84
C ASN A 938 14.19 6.77 6.31
N PHE A 939 15.32 7.37 6.70
CA PHE A 939 15.78 7.40 8.08
C PHE A 939 14.80 8.16 8.98
N ILE A 940 14.36 9.36 8.58
CA ILE A 940 13.36 10.12 9.35
C ILE A 940 12.01 9.40 9.42
N HIS A 941 11.53 8.82 8.32
CA HIS A 941 10.31 8.00 8.34
C HIS A 941 10.41 6.83 9.31
N SER A 942 11.60 6.24 9.47
CA SER A 942 11.82 5.16 10.43
C SER A 942 11.80 5.61 11.89
N LEU A 943 12.24 6.85 12.17
CA LEU A 943 12.15 7.43 13.51
C LEU A 943 10.73 7.84 13.87
N ASP A 944 9.99 8.41 12.92
CA ASP A 944 8.56 8.71 13.05
C ASP A 944 7.75 7.43 13.34
N ALA A 945 7.97 6.38 12.56
CA ALA A 945 7.38 5.06 12.82
C ALA A 945 7.77 4.49 14.19
N THR A 946 9.03 4.66 14.61
CA THR A 946 9.51 4.21 15.92
C THR A 946 8.82 4.97 17.06
N HIS A 947 8.68 6.29 16.93
CA HIS A 947 7.99 7.13 17.92
C HIS A 947 6.51 6.76 18.03
N MET A 948 5.84 6.53 16.90
CA MET A 948 4.46 6.04 16.87
C MET A 948 4.31 4.68 17.58
N MET A 949 5.22 3.72 17.32
CA MET A 949 5.16 2.40 17.97
C MET A 949 5.44 2.47 19.47
N LEU A 950 6.44 3.25 19.90
CA LEU A 950 6.71 3.48 21.33
C LEU A 950 5.49 4.08 22.03
N THR A 951 4.87 5.08 21.42
CA THR A 951 3.64 5.71 21.92
C THR A 951 2.50 4.70 22.00
N ALA A 952 2.30 3.87 20.98
CA ALA A 952 1.26 2.84 20.98
C ALA A 952 1.44 1.82 22.13
N LEU A 953 2.69 1.37 22.37
CA LEU A 953 3.01 0.43 23.44
C LEU A 953 2.78 1.03 24.83
N GLU A 954 3.19 2.29 25.02
CA GLU A 954 3.00 2.98 26.30
C GLU A 954 1.51 3.29 26.56
N CYS A 955 0.77 3.75 25.54
CA CYS A 955 -0.67 3.91 25.61
C CYS A 955 -1.37 2.61 26.03
N ARG A 956 -0.99 1.46 25.43
CA ARG A 956 -1.53 0.15 25.80
C ARG A 956 -1.23 -0.21 27.26
N THR A 957 -0.01 0.07 27.73
CA THR A 957 0.39 -0.19 29.13
C THR A 957 -0.45 0.61 30.11
N GLN A 958 -0.83 1.83 29.74
CA GLN A 958 -1.65 2.72 30.57
C GLN A 958 -3.17 2.63 30.30
N GLY A 959 -3.63 1.68 29.46
CA GLY A 959 -5.06 1.50 29.16
C GLY A 959 -5.68 2.60 28.28
N VAL A 960 -4.85 3.34 27.54
CA VAL A 960 -5.26 4.37 26.57
C VAL A 960 -5.48 3.72 25.20
N THR A 961 -6.68 3.86 24.66
CA THR A 961 -7.01 3.42 23.29
C THR A 961 -6.17 4.23 22.31
N PHE A 962 -5.50 3.58 21.35
CA PHE A 962 -4.61 4.25 20.42
C PHE A 962 -4.88 3.82 18.98
N ALA A 963 -5.00 4.80 18.09
CA ALA A 963 -4.92 4.62 16.66
C ALA A 963 -4.01 5.69 16.07
N SER A 964 -3.45 5.43 14.89
CA SER A 964 -2.61 6.43 14.22
C SER A 964 -2.83 6.45 12.72
N VAL A 965 -2.67 7.65 12.16
CA VAL A 965 -2.47 7.89 10.73
C VAL A 965 -1.10 8.51 10.59
N HIS A 966 -0.07 7.65 10.64
CA HIS A 966 1.33 8.06 10.62
C HIS A 966 1.66 9.04 11.75
N ASP A 967 1.71 10.35 11.48
CA ASP A 967 2.06 11.45 12.38
C ASP A 967 0.85 12.13 13.06
N SER A 968 -0.33 11.55 12.90
CA SER A 968 -1.58 11.93 13.57
C SER A 968 -2.02 10.82 14.54
N TYR A 969 -2.11 11.11 15.83
CA TYR A 969 -2.39 10.11 16.88
C TYR A 969 -3.77 10.35 17.50
N TRP A 970 -4.56 9.28 17.62
CA TRP A 970 -5.97 9.36 17.97
C TRP A 970 -6.25 8.55 19.23
N THR A 971 -7.06 9.14 20.11
CA THR A 971 -7.61 8.48 21.30
C THR A 971 -8.98 9.08 21.67
N HIS A 972 -9.60 8.60 22.74
CA HIS A 972 -10.84 9.20 23.27
C HIS A 972 -10.58 10.60 23.80
N ALA A 973 -11.55 11.51 23.66
CA ALA A 973 -11.43 12.89 24.13
C ALA A 973 -10.97 13.02 25.61
N SER A 974 -11.43 12.12 26.47
CA SER A 974 -11.07 12.10 27.90
C SER A 974 -9.62 11.68 28.19
N SER A 975 -8.97 11.00 27.25
CA SER A 975 -7.60 10.48 27.40
C SER A 975 -6.56 11.31 26.63
N ILE A 976 -6.95 12.44 26.02
CA ILE A 976 -6.04 13.25 25.19
C ILE A 976 -4.90 13.84 26.01
N ASP A 977 -5.16 14.39 27.20
CA ASP A 977 -4.09 14.97 28.03
C ASP A 977 -3.04 13.89 28.40
N GLN A 978 -3.49 12.70 28.79
CA GLN A 978 -2.63 11.55 29.10
C GLN A 978 -1.84 11.09 27.87
N MET A 979 -2.49 10.95 26.71
CA MET A 979 -1.81 10.61 25.46
C MET A 979 -0.76 11.67 25.10
N SER A 980 -1.08 12.96 25.25
CA SER A 980 -0.15 14.06 24.97
C SER A 980 1.07 14.04 25.89
N GLU A 981 0.93 13.63 27.16
CA GLU A 981 2.08 13.35 28.05
C GLU A 981 2.93 12.19 27.53
N ILE A 982 2.29 11.05 27.20
CA ILE A 982 2.98 9.88 26.65
C ILE A 982 3.76 10.23 25.38
N ILE A 983 3.16 10.97 24.44
CA ILE A 983 3.80 11.40 23.19
C ILE A 983 5.08 12.18 23.45
N ARG A 984 5.04 13.12 24.41
CA ARG A 984 6.19 13.95 24.79
C ARG A 984 7.28 13.08 25.44
N ASP A 985 6.90 12.21 26.37
CA ASP A 985 7.84 11.36 27.08
C ASP A 985 8.52 10.33 26.16
N THR A 986 7.78 9.70 25.24
CA THR A 986 8.35 8.76 24.25
C THR A 986 9.25 9.47 23.23
N PHE A 987 8.90 10.70 22.82
CA PHE A 987 9.76 11.50 21.96
C PHE A 987 11.07 11.89 22.66
N ILE A 988 10.99 12.30 23.92
CA ILE A 988 12.17 12.60 24.74
C ILE A 988 13.01 11.34 24.92
N ALA A 989 12.42 10.20 25.24
CA ALA A 989 13.14 8.94 25.40
C ALA A 989 13.89 8.54 24.11
N LEU A 990 13.25 8.71 22.95
CA LEU A 990 13.84 8.44 21.65
C LEU A 990 15.05 9.35 21.36
N HIS A 991 14.90 10.66 21.51
CA HIS A 991 15.91 11.66 21.11
C HIS A 991 16.93 12.03 22.21
N SER A 992 16.71 11.60 23.44
CA SER A 992 17.72 11.62 24.51
C SER A 992 18.77 10.53 24.30
N SER A 993 18.43 9.48 23.55
CA SER A 993 19.39 8.48 23.12
C SER A 993 20.26 9.02 21.98
N ASP A 994 21.54 8.62 21.94
CA ASP A 994 22.46 9.02 20.85
C ASP A 994 22.16 8.25 19.56
N VAL A 995 21.06 8.61 18.89
CA VAL A 995 20.57 7.92 17.68
C VAL A 995 21.61 7.98 16.55
N LEU A 996 22.20 9.14 16.31
CA LEU A 996 23.19 9.33 15.23
C LEU A 996 24.53 8.65 15.55
N GLY A 997 24.99 8.69 16.80
CA GLY A 997 26.19 7.97 17.22
C GLY A 997 26.02 6.45 17.23
N LYS A 998 24.83 5.93 17.59
CA LYS A 998 24.49 4.52 17.44
C LYS A 998 24.49 4.09 15.97
N LEU A 999 23.88 4.89 15.09
CA LEU A 999 23.92 4.64 13.63
C LEU A 999 25.35 4.63 13.10
N TYR A 1000 26.19 5.58 13.52
CA TYR A 1000 27.58 5.65 13.12
C TYR A 1000 28.39 4.43 13.61
N SER A 1001 28.14 3.99 14.85
CA SER A 1001 28.75 2.79 15.42
C SER A 1001 28.29 1.53 14.70
N GLU A 1002 26.99 1.43 14.37
CA GLU A 1002 26.44 0.34 13.55
C GLU A 1002 27.11 0.29 12.18
N PHE A 1003 27.28 1.44 11.51
CA PHE A 1003 27.95 1.50 10.21
C PHE A 1003 29.41 1.07 10.29
N LYS A 1004 30.14 1.46 11.34
CA LYS A 1004 31.52 1.01 11.56
C LYS A 1004 31.61 -0.50 11.78
N GLU A 1005 30.69 -1.08 12.54
CA GLU A 1005 30.70 -2.53 12.81
C GLU A 1005 30.24 -3.32 11.58
N ARG A 1006 29.09 -2.96 11.01
CA ARG A 1006 28.49 -3.63 9.84
C ARG A 1006 29.42 -3.60 8.63
N TYR A 1007 30.06 -2.47 8.40
CA TYR A 1007 30.91 -2.27 7.23
C TYR A 1007 32.42 -2.28 7.55
N ARG A 1008 32.83 -2.86 8.68
CA ARG A 1008 34.23 -2.91 9.15
C ARG A 1008 35.21 -3.44 8.11
N THR A 1009 34.81 -4.49 7.39
CA THR A 1009 35.65 -5.18 6.39
C THR A 1009 35.44 -4.65 4.97
N HIS A 1010 34.64 -3.60 4.78
CA HIS A 1010 34.38 -3.06 3.46
C HIS A 1010 35.45 -2.06 3.05
N LYS A 1011 35.79 -2.05 1.76
CA LYS A 1011 36.77 -1.14 1.18
C LYS A 1011 36.20 -0.37 0.01
N ILE A 1012 36.72 0.84 -0.21
CA ILE A 1012 36.35 1.72 -1.32
C ILE A 1012 37.52 1.82 -2.30
N PRO A 1013 37.29 1.66 -3.61
CA PRO A 1013 38.30 1.94 -4.64
C PRO A 1013 38.71 3.42 -4.63
N LEU A 1014 40.01 3.73 -4.63
CA LEU A 1014 40.51 5.11 -4.65
C LEU A 1014 40.07 5.89 -5.89
N ALA A 1015 39.90 5.21 -7.02
CA ALA A 1015 39.35 5.79 -8.24
C ALA A 1015 37.96 6.43 -8.02
N SER A 1016 37.13 5.84 -7.15
CA SER A 1016 35.77 6.33 -6.87
C SER A 1016 35.73 7.53 -5.91
N LEU A 1017 36.86 7.88 -5.28
CA LEU A 1017 37.00 9.00 -4.33
C LEU A 1017 37.58 10.28 -4.98
N ARG A 1018 38.25 10.17 -6.15
CA ARG A 1018 38.94 11.30 -6.81
C ARG A 1018 38.01 12.22 -7.61
N THR A 1019 36.70 11.96 -7.66
CA THR A 1019 35.73 12.91 -8.25
C THR A 1019 35.86 14.25 -7.52
N GLY A 1020 36.31 15.31 -8.21
CA GLY A 1020 36.89 16.52 -7.60
C GLY A 1020 36.00 17.29 -6.61
N LYS A 1021 34.68 17.04 -6.60
CA LYS A 1021 33.73 17.57 -5.61
C LYS A 1021 33.68 16.74 -4.31
N MET A 1022 33.71 15.41 -4.40
CA MET A 1022 33.60 14.50 -3.23
C MET A 1022 34.82 14.63 -2.31
N MET A 1023 36.03 14.71 -2.88
CA MET A 1023 37.26 14.91 -2.10
C MET A 1023 37.28 16.26 -1.37
N LYS A 1024 36.83 17.34 -2.04
CA LYS A 1024 36.67 18.66 -1.39
C LYS A 1024 35.66 18.61 -0.24
N HIS A 1025 34.57 17.87 -0.43
CA HIS A 1025 33.51 17.77 0.57
C HIS A 1025 33.95 16.94 1.79
N LEU A 1026 34.67 15.83 1.59
CA LEU A 1026 35.25 15.04 2.68
C LEU A 1026 36.29 15.85 3.47
N GLN A 1027 37.07 16.70 2.80
CA GLN A 1027 38.00 17.63 3.45
C GLN A 1027 37.28 18.71 4.26
N GLN A 1028 36.19 19.29 3.73
CA GLN A 1028 35.36 20.27 4.46
C GLN A 1028 34.72 19.66 5.71
N VAL A 1029 34.38 18.37 5.67
CA VAL A 1029 33.77 17.63 6.79
C VAL A 1029 34.82 17.05 7.76
N GLY A 1030 36.12 17.22 7.48
CA GLY A 1030 37.21 16.93 8.42
C GLY A 1030 37.75 15.50 8.42
N VAL A 1031 37.55 14.72 7.36
CA VAL A 1031 38.13 13.37 7.23
C VAL A 1031 39.62 13.45 6.90
N SER A 1032 40.47 12.78 7.69
CA SER A 1032 41.94 12.73 7.51
C SER A 1032 42.46 11.29 7.50
N LEU A 1033 43.25 10.92 6.50
CA LEU A 1033 43.83 9.57 6.36
C LEU A 1033 45.14 9.43 7.15
N ALA A 1034 45.37 8.28 7.78
CA ALA A 1034 46.61 7.98 8.50
C ALA A 1034 47.80 7.70 7.54
N ARG A 1035 49.01 8.10 7.96
CA ARG A 1035 50.24 8.11 7.14
C ARG A 1035 50.70 6.71 6.68
N GLU A 1036 50.37 5.65 7.42
CA GLU A 1036 50.77 4.27 7.11
C GLU A 1036 50.03 3.68 5.89
N GLN A 1037 48.81 4.16 5.58
CA GLN A 1037 48.11 3.81 4.34
C GLN A 1037 48.59 4.67 3.15
N ALA A 1038 49.19 5.83 3.41
CA ALA A 1038 49.74 6.73 2.39
C ALA A 1038 51.12 6.30 1.87
N THR A 1039 51.88 5.47 2.61
CA THR A 1039 53.23 5.04 2.21
C THR A 1039 53.26 4.08 1.01
N GLY A 1040 52.14 3.46 0.64
CA GLY A 1040 51.98 2.70 -0.63
C GLY A 1040 51.53 3.57 -1.83
N LEU A 1041 51.27 4.85 -1.60
CA LEU A 1041 50.79 5.81 -2.60
C LEU A 1041 51.93 6.74 -2.99
N GLY A 1042 52.80 6.24 -3.88
CA GLY A 1042 53.82 7.07 -4.52
C GLY A 1042 53.24 8.37 -5.10
N ASP A 1043 53.90 9.48 -4.76
CA ASP A 1043 53.93 10.83 -5.34
C ASP A 1043 52.84 11.20 -6.38
N THR A 1044 51.57 11.06 -6.00
CA THR A 1044 50.41 11.34 -6.86
C THR A 1044 49.44 12.26 -6.13
N GLY A 1045 49.86 13.49 -5.84
CA GLY A 1045 48.97 14.63 -5.55
C GLY A 1045 48.06 14.55 -4.31
N LEU A 1046 48.13 13.50 -3.47
CA LEU A 1046 47.35 13.33 -2.24
C LEU A 1046 47.94 14.04 -1.01
N GLY A 1047 49.02 14.83 -1.18
CA GLY A 1047 49.73 15.51 -0.08
C GLY A 1047 48.87 16.49 0.74
N SER A 1048 47.69 16.89 0.24
CA SER A 1048 46.78 17.79 0.96
C SER A 1048 45.99 17.14 2.12
N LEU A 1049 46.02 15.81 2.24
CA LEU A 1049 45.35 15.05 3.32
C LEU A 1049 46.27 14.74 4.52
N VAL A 1050 47.57 15.06 4.44
CA VAL A 1050 48.54 14.80 5.52
C VAL A 1050 48.75 16.09 6.32
N LYS A 1051 48.17 16.20 7.51
CA LYS A 1051 48.60 17.25 8.47
C LYS A 1051 49.92 16.82 9.09
N VAL A 1052 51.00 17.50 8.70
CA VAL A 1052 52.27 17.48 9.42
C VAL A 1052 52.06 18.25 10.73
N VAL A 1053 52.07 17.55 11.85
CA VAL A 1053 52.32 18.15 13.15
C VAL A 1053 53.66 17.64 13.59
N ASP A 1054 54.71 18.43 13.35
CA ASP A 1054 55.95 18.30 14.11
C ASP A 1054 56.33 19.68 14.65
N LYS A 1055 56.40 19.72 15.98
CA LYS A 1055 57.02 20.78 16.77
C LYS A 1055 58.54 20.70 16.59
N GLU A 1056 59.16 21.88 16.66
CA GLU A 1056 60.57 22.16 16.98
C GLU A 1056 61.62 22.29 15.84
N GLN A 1057 62.16 23.53 15.82
CA GLN A 1057 63.54 23.97 15.57
C GLN A 1057 64.07 24.30 14.14
N ILE A 1058 64.19 25.63 13.92
CA ILE A 1058 65.40 26.42 13.61
C ILE A 1058 66.19 26.18 12.29
N ASP A 1059 66.16 27.27 11.50
CA ASP A 1059 67.21 27.95 10.72
C ASP A 1059 67.44 27.82 9.19
N THR A 1060 67.53 29.04 8.65
CA THR A 1060 68.27 29.60 7.49
C THR A 1060 68.66 28.75 6.29
N GLY A 1061 68.29 29.26 5.10
CA GLY A 1061 68.99 28.96 3.85
C GLY A 1061 68.37 29.65 2.64
N SER A 1062 68.93 30.79 2.23
CA SER A 1062 68.50 31.58 1.08
C SER A 1062 68.85 30.91 -0.26
N ALA A 1063 67.97 31.00 -1.26
CA ALA A 1063 68.38 31.10 -2.67
C ALA A 1063 67.28 31.74 -3.52
N LYS A 1064 67.65 32.82 -4.22
CA LYS A 1064 66.84 33.59 -5.17
C LYS A 1064 66.81 32.91 -6.55
N ALA A 1065 65.66 32.95 -7.23
CA ALA A 1065 65.58 33.10 -8.69
C ALA A 1065 64.24 33.76 -9.06
N GLY A 1066 64.31 34.83 -9.88
CA GLY A 1066 63.22 35.76 -10.16
C GLY A 1066 62.37 35.44 -11.42
N PRO A 1067 61.78 36.44 -12.10
CA PRO A 1067 60.32 36.60 -12.12
C PRO A 1067 59.69 36.54 -13.53
N ALA A 1068 58.41 36.18 -13.63
CA ALA A 1068 57.63 36.37 -14.86
C ALA A 1068 56.16 36.80 -14.59
N LYS A 1069 55.97 38.13 -14.67
CA LYS A 1069 54.84 38.93 -15.17
C LYS A 1069 53.39 38.40 -15.12
N ARG A 1070 52.63 39.03 -14.21
CA ARG A 1070 51.34 39.76 -14.38
C ARG A 1070 50.38 39.37 -15.53
N GLY A 1071 49.20 38.94 -15.13
CA GLY A 1071 47.92 39.15 -15.82
C GLY A 1071 46.77 39.25 -14.81
N ARG A 1072 46.52 40.45 -14.26
CA ARG A 1072 45.50 40.71 -13.24
C ARG A 1072 44.20 41.14 -13.92
N LYS A 1073 43.16 40.30 -13.92
CA LYS A 1073 41.77 40.72 -14.14
C LYS A 1073 41.03 40.61 -12.80
N LYS A 1074 40.58 41.75 -12.27
CA LYS A 1074 39.59 41.82 -11.20
C LYS A 1074 38.28 41.23 -11.74
N LYS A 1075 37.76 40.18 -11.10
CA LYS A 1075 36.34 39.81 -11.13
C LYS A 1075 35.83 39.74 -9.69
N SER A 1076 34.62 40.23 -9.54
CA SER A 1076 33.91 40.59 -8.32
C SER A 1076 33.69 39.42 -7.36
N ILE A 1077 33.68 39.76 -6.07
CA ILE A 1077 33.24 38.95 -4.95
C ILE A 1077 31.72 38.72 -5.11
N MET A 1078 31.31 37.57 -5.63
CA MET A 1078 29.91 37.08 -5.67
C MET A 1078 29.89 35.61 -6.18
N GLU A 1079 30.69 34.73 -5.59
CA GLU A 1079 30.65 33.28 -5.88
C GLU A 1079 30.94 32.49 -4.59
N GLU A 1080 29.98 32.47 -3.66
CA GLU A 1080 30.07 31.58 -2.49
C GLU A 1080 28.76 30.82 -2.15
N GLU A 1081 27.70 30.93 -2.95
CA GLU A 1081 26.39 30.30 -2.62
C GLU A 1081 25.79 29.37 -3.70
N THR A 1082 26.53 29.01 -4.75
CA THR A 1082 26.00 28.17 -5.86
C THR A 1082 26.17 26.65 -5.70
N VAL A 1083 26.61 26.15 -4.55
CA VAL A 1083 27.12 24.76 -4.45
C VAL A 1083 26.06 23.68 -4.21
N LEU A 1084 24.77 24.01 -4.05
CA LEU A 1084 23.72 23.01 -3.74
C LEU A 1084 22.68 22.78 -4.85
N ALA A 1085 22.71 23.55 -5.94
CA ALA A 1085 21.70 23.46 -7.00
C ALA A 1085 22.18 22.75 -8.28
N GLU A 1086 23.47 22.41 -8.39
CA GLU A 1086 24.06 21.80 -9.60
C GLU A 1086 24.47 20.33 -9.40
N ASP A 1087 24.01 19.68 -8.33
CA ASP A 1087 24.34 18.27 -8.03
C ASP A 1087 23.43 17.24 -8.73
N GLU A 1088 22.48 17.69 -9.57
CA GLU A 1088 21.43 16.80 -10.12
C GLU A 1088 21.56 16.48 -11.62
N ASP A 1089 22.48 17.13 -12.35
CA ASP A 1089 22.74 16.90 -13.78
C ASP A 1089 24.13 16.25 -14.03
N GLU A 1090 24.60 15.38 -13.14
CA GLU A 1090 25.63 14.41 -13.52
C GLU A 1090 24.92 13.26 -14.29
N GLU A 1091 24.70 13.46 -15.60
CA GLU A 1091 24.76 12.32 -16.51
C GLU A 1091 26.09 11.61 -16.22
N ASP A 1092 26.08 10.27 -16.18
CA ASP A 1092 27.27 9.42 -16.02
C ASP A 1092 28.25 9.72 -17.19
N GLU A 1093 28.91 10.88 -17.22
CA GLU A 1093 30.08 11.14 -18.05
C GLU A 1093 31.05 10.03 -17.70
N GLU A 1094 31.49 9.27 -18.70
CA GLU A 1094 32.37 8.13 -18.53
C GLU A 1094 33.56 8.54 -17.65
N GLU A 1095 33.51 8.20 -16.34
CA GLU A 1095 34.62 8.53 -15.44
C GLU A 1095 35.86 7.86 -16.05
N VAL A 1096 36.77 8.67 -16.58
CA VAL A 1096 38.04 8.20 -17.13
C VAL A 1096 38.85 7.74 -15.92
N ILE A 1097 38.75 6.45 -15.62
CA ILE A 1097 39.46 5.83 -14.50
C ILE A 1097 40.95 5.91 -14.81
N ASP A 1098 41.68 6.68 -14.00
CA ASP A 1098 43.14 6.75 -14.05
C ASP A 1098 43.71 5.32 -13.84
N PRO A 1099 44.41 4.72 -14.82
CA PRO A 1099 44.90 3.35 -14.72
C PRO A 1099 45.81 3.12 -13.50
N ALA A 1100 46.47 4.19 -13.00
CA ALA A 1100 47.40 4.10 -11.89
C ALA A 1100 46.75 3.87 -10.50
N LEU A 1101 45.42 4.02 -10.38
CA LEU A 1101 44.69 3.94 -9.12
C LEU A 1101 43.66 2.79 -9.08
N GLN A 1102 43.59 1.97 -10.13
CA GLN A 1102 42.59 0.90 -10.26
C GLN A 1102 42.70 -0.20 -9.19
N ASP A 1103 43.91 -0.45 -8.68
CA ASP A 1103 44.18 -1.57 -7.77
C ASP A 1103 44.33 -1.14 -6.29
N LYS A 1104 44.00 0.12 -5.97
CA LYS A 1104 44.19 0.68 -4.63
C LYS A 1104 42.86 0.94 -3.93
N PHE A 1105 42.77 0.49 -2.67
CA PHE A 1105 41.57 0.55 -1.85
C PHE A 1105 41.86 1.21 -0.50
N VAL A 1106 40.84 1.85 0.08
CA VAL A 1106 40.86 2.39 1.45
C VAL A 1106 39.73 1.75 2.24
N ASP A 1107 39.95 1.52 3.53
CA ASP A 1107 38.92 0.96 4.41
C ASP A 1107 37.80 1.98 4.61
N LEU A 1108 36.54 1.55 4.47
CA LEU A 1108 35.37 2.44 4.57
C LEU A 1108 35.32 3.16 5.93
N CYS A 1109 35.69 2.46 7.00
CA CYS A 1109 35.67 3.01 8.36
C CYS A 1109 36.57 4.24 8.55
N ASP A 1110 37.64 4.36 7.75
CA ASP A 1110 38.60 5.47 7.82
C ASP A 1110 38.10 6.71 7.07
N VAL A 1111 37.15 6.53 6.14
CA VAL A 1111 36.59 7.61 5.31
C VAL A 1111 35.16 7.99 5.67
N LEU A 1112 34.52 7.28 6.61
CA LEU A 1112 33.20 7.64 7.11
C LEU A 1112 33.26 8.99 7.83
N PRO A 1113 32.48 9.99 7.40
CA PRO A 1113 32.52 11.32 8.00
C PRO A 1113 32.05 11.28 9.46
N PRO A 1114 32.66 12.09 10.36
CA PRO A 1114 32.23 12.18 11.74
C PRO A 1114 30.80 12.73 11.83
N VAL A 1115 30.08 12.34 12.88
CA VAL A 1115 28.72 12.84 13.15
C VAL A 1115 28.75 14.37 13.33
N PRO A 1116 27.84 15.13 12.70
CA PRO A 1116 27.74 16.57 12.91
C PRO A 1116 27.55 16.92 14.39
N LYS A 1117 28.11 18.05 14.82
CA LYS A 1117 27.92 18.52 16.21
C LYS A 1117 26.45 18.88 16.42
N LYS A 1118 25.84 18.28 17.45
CA LYS A 1118 24.50 18.65 17.92
C LYS A 1118 24.53 20.06 18.51
N GLY A 1119 23.54 20.88 18.15
CA GLY A 1119 23.36 22.22 18.71
C GLY A 1119 22.89 22.19 20.17
N ASP A 1120 22.66 23.37 20.74
CA ASP A 1120 22.42 23.56 22.18
C ASP A 1120 20.96 23.33 22.63
N PHE A 1121 20.07 22.87 21.75
CA PHE A 1121 18.67 22.65 22.10
C PHE A 1121 18.50 21.46 23.05
N ASN A 1122 17.88 21.70 24.21
CA ASN A 1122 17.52 20.66 25.17
C ASN A 1122 16.12 20.10 24.86
N VAL A 1123 16.06 18.82 24.49
CA VAL A 1123 14.81 18.11 24.15
C VAL A 1123 13.84 18.03 25.34
N GLU A 1124 14.30 18.12 26.59
CA GLU A 1124 13.43 18.07 27.78
C GLU A 1124 12.45 19.26 27.87
N THR A 1125 12.71 20.37 27.18
CA THR A 1125 11.79 21.52 27.17
C THR A 1125 10.41 21.16 26.60
N ILE A 1126 10.35 20.10 25.78
CA ILE A 1126 9.13 19.59 25.16
C ILE A 1126 8.08 19.18 26.20
N LYS A 1127 8.50 18.76 27.41
CA LYS A 1127 7.54 18.39 28.49
C LYS A 1127 6.52 19.50 28.78
N ARG A 1128 6.91 20.76 28.60
CA ARG A 1128 6.06 21.92 28.85
C ARG A 1128 5.40 22.48 27.58
N SER A 1129 5.72 21.94 26.39
CA SER A 1129 5.13 22.39 25.13
C SER A 1129 3.76 21.76 24.93
N GLN A 1130 2.71 22.58 25.07
CA GLN A 1130 1.33 22.15 24.88
C GLN A 1130 0.94 21.99 23.39
N TYR A 1131 1.69 22.62 22.48
CA TYR A 1131 1.40 22.64 21.03
C TYR A 1131 2.30 21.70 20.22
N PHE A 1132 3.07 20.83 20.88
CA PHE A 1132 3.96 19.89 20.20
C PHE A 1132 3.18 18.94 19.25
N PHE A 1133 2.11 18.36 19.80
CA PHE A 1133 1.06 17.63 19.10
C PHE A 1133 -0.26 18.24 19.60
N SER A 1134 -1.13 18.75 18.70
CA SER A 1134 -2.31 19.55 19.12
C SER A 1134 -3.42 19.62 18.09
#